data_AF-A0A9D2D6T7-F1
#
_entry.id   AF-A0A9D2D6T7-F1
#
_cell.length_a   1.000
_cell.length_b   1.000
_cell.length_c   1.000
_cell.angle_alpha   90.00
_cell.angle_beta   90.00
_cell.angle_gamma   90.00
#
_symmetry.space_group_name_H-M   'P 1'
#
loop_
_entity.id
_entity.type
_entity.pdbx_description
1 polymer ?
#
loop_
_entity_poly.entity_id
_entity_poly.type
_entity_poly.pdbx_seq_one_letter_code
_entity_poly.pdbx_strand_id
1 'polypeptide(L)'
;MKRMLKKLSMIGLAVALILSLCLGVAACGGPDGSGNISVFVFCGDADAATYQDMIDTWAADYAAKLKAEDPETYGSDFSITVDLRTEADTNDYYEDLNSNLSAGIAEDIIYVSPSYVQLYVTNGYVLDLTDYIDFSQYNVSDLWQEALALYAHADGTRIIDRVVYSDESNSFYVANSDGTASGTEVGMYALPKDYSSFSIAYNANFFSDAFQTAYETTPDTHGAVWVYGTTPKDGTLPTASSTAQQASGIILPGQTVTYYPFNFYRYNDLASAYNAGDPVAVMSVNNNGYDVTIPCYPTDYYSAGTDDPNTIYDDTIVYPVYTYSEYSALTFAVSYYCTVYDSGRTGTTGRVEASQYTESWNLASWLNKSVHGVYGNDQYDYQGTYYLTSWLAGNGASIINEDSTSVICAEEDEATSTWGINSDKFIDAYAAFCAYGSDWNNNMYHTRSDLDSAIIGQGGFSGFTGGYEVFYGFGTWNISSFDTDKSVINNQIMATPISDDYALNSRVKNAMYESESYGNTSKSSWSGSEIQDAMKSRQNLWGARIDSVGYGINAMAAEKYTGEYAWKMDAVADLCAYLTINEDTQVSLTYAGSQMPNYMSQCGDYITGEGSFSGIVTPEHEDWDRCYAAARALAQINTDRVDGSTKIVDWLNSNGYEDIVEHVGELYQDSTLSYIDRSTSRAFRVLTMASLSTESRNLLVRMAEVNGAKDPCLYTYSNTWWRDTFATYEGSYLFNYNLDEGMYENYLANVGEIEQFQSSSKTLNNVYYYCQKLAEYGNARLQIVLQQAQQLA
;
A
#
# COMPACT_ATOMS: atom_id res chain seq x y z
N MET A 1 -9.90 55.33 20.24
CA MET A 1 -10.00 55.58 18.78
C MET A 1 -9.44 54.45 17.90
N LYS A 2 -8.30 53.82 18.22
CA LYS A 2 -7.75 52.68 17.43
C LYS A 2 -8.56 51.36 17.47
N ARG A 3 -9.44 51.17 18.47
CA ARG A 3 -10.32 49.98 18.60
C ARG A 3 -11.64 50.08 17.79
N MET A 4 -12.07 51.29 17.40
CA MET A 4 -13.23 51.49 16.51
C MET A 4 -12.86 51.48 15.03
N LEU A 5 -11.64 51.88 14.65
CA LEU A 5 -11.20 51.78 13.26
C LEU A 5 -11.03 50.33 12.77
N LYS A 6 -10.67 49.37 13.64
CA LYS A 6 -10.61 47.93 13.29
C LYS A 6 -12.00 47.32 13.02
N LYS A 7 -13.08 47.87 13.62
CA LYS A 7 -14.46 47.40 13.36
C LYS A 7 -15.07 48.04 12.12
N LEU A 8 -14.68 49.29 11.79
CA LEU A 8 -15.16 49.98 10.60
C LEU A 8 -14.43 49.55 9.30
N SER A 9 -13.18 49.09 9.37
CA SER A 9 -12.50 48.51 8.20
C SER A 9 -12.97 47.11 7.83
N MET A 10 -13.44 46.31 8.80
CA MET A 10 -14.05 44.98 8.52
C MET A 10 -15.43 45.10 7.87
N ILE A 11 -16.21 46.14 8.19
CA ILE A 11 -17.52 46.36 7.57
C ILE A 11 -17.37 46.86 6.12
N GLY A 12 -16.30 47.60 5.81
CA GLY A 12 -16.00 48.04 4.44
C GLY A 12 -15.48 46.94 3.51
N LEU A 13 -14.78 45.93 4.04
CA LEU A 13 -14.31 44.77 3.25
C LEU A 13 -15.42 43.73 3.04
N ALA A 14 -16.33 43.57 4.01
CA ALA A 14 -17.48 42.67 3.90
C ALA A 14 -18.44 43.09 2.76
N VAL A 15 -18.66 44.39 2.55
CA VAL A 15 -19.58 44.88 1.48
C VAL A 15 -18.98 44.74 0.08
N ALA A 16 -17.65 44.75 -0.05
CA ALA A 16 -16.98 44.54 -1.34
C ALA A 16 -16.87 43.05 -1.72
N LEU A 17 -16.70 42.15 -0.74
CA LEU A 17 -16.75 40.70 -0.95
C LEU A 17 -18.18 40.21 -1.27
N ILE A 18 -19.22 40.81 -0.67
CA ILE A 18 -20.62 40.48 -0.97
C ILE A 18 -20.98 40.78 -2.43
N LEU A 19 -20.37 41.79 -3.06
CA LEU A 19 -20.65 42.12 -4.48
C LEU A 19 -19.87 41.26 -5.49
N SER A 20 -18.75 40.63 -5.11
CA SER A 20 -18.10 39.58 -5.91
C SER A 20 -18.68 38.19 -5.66
N LEU A 21 -19.28 37.94 -4.48
CA LEU A 21 -20.06 36.73 -4.17
C LEU A 21 -21.35 36.64 -5.02
N CYS A 22 -21.95 37.76 -5.42
CA CYS A 22 -23.16 37.74 -6.26
C CYS A 22 -22.95 37.21 -7.71
N LEU A 23 -21.73 36.92 -8.15
CA LEU A 23 -21.46 36.34 -9.48
C LEU A 23 -20.95 34.88 -9.43
N GLY A 24 -20.71 34.32 -8.24
CA GLY A 24 -20.40 32.89 -8.03
C GLY A 24 -21.58 32.07 -7.48
N VAL A 25 -22.63 32.72 -6.97
CA VAL A 25 -23.82 32.10 -6.35
C VAL A 25 -24.87 31.64 -7.40
N ALA A 26 -24.51 31.58 -8.68
CA ALA A 26 -25.43 31.19 -9.76
C ALA A 26 -25.34 29.72 -10.18
N ALA A 27 -24.54 28.89 -9.49
CA ALA A 27 -24.42 27.45 -9.77
C ALA A 27 -24.76 26.53 -8.57
N CYS A 28 -25.08 27.09 -7.40
CA CYS A 28 -25.53 26.33 -6.23
C CYS A 28 -26.81 26.99 -5.68
N GLY A 29 -27.92 26.26 -5.62
CA GLY A 29 -29.11 26.69 -4.89
C GLY A 29 -30.43 26.40 -5.57
N GLY A 30 -31.11 25.33 -5.12
CA GLY A 30 -32.56 25.25 -5.18
C GLY A 30 -33.24 26.39 -4.38
N PRO A 31 -34.56 26.59 -4.53
CA PRO A 31 -35.25 27.84 -4.19
C PRO A 31 -35.39 28.16 -2.69
N ASP A 32 -34.89 27.30 -1.80
CA ASP A 32 -35.25 27.27 -0.39
C ASP A 32 -34.04 27.37 0.58
N GLY A 33 -32.82 27.35 0.06
CA GLY A 33 -31.60 27.61 0.83
C GLY A 33 -31.06 26.44 1.68
N SER A 34 -31.62 25.23 1.56
CA SER A 34 -31.12 24.04 2.29
C SER A 34 -30.16 23.15 1.49
N GLY A 35 -30.17 23.21 0.15
CA GLY A 35 -29.29 22.41 -0.73
C GLY A 35 -29.57 20.90 -0.72
N ASN A 36 -28.94 20.16 -1.64
CA ASN A 36 -28.91 18.70 -1.60
C ASN A 36 -27.97 18.22 -0.48
N ILE A 37 -28.10 16.95 -0.07
CA ILE A 37 -27.07 16.28 0.73
C ILE A 37 -25.82 16.18 -0.15
N SER A 38 -24.64 16.42 0.41
CA SER A 38 -23.37 16.48 -0.33
C SER A 38 -22.31 15.59 0.30
N VAL A 39 -21.54 14.91 -0.55
CA VAL A 39 -20.48 13.97 -0.16
C VAL A 39 -19.23 14.34 -0.94
N PHE A 40 -18.09 14.52 -0.25
CA PHE A 40 -16.80 14.76 -0.89
C PHE A 40 -15.74 13.77 -0.43
N VAL A 41 -15.27 12.93 -1.35
CA VAL A 41 -14.35 11.82 -1.04
C VAL A 41 -13.15 11.79 -1.97
N PHE A 42 -12.06 11.19 -1.51
CA PHE A 42 -10.89 10.90 -2.35
C PHE A 42 -11.04 9.51 -2.97
N CYS A 43 -11.16 9.43 -4.30
CA CYS A 43 -11.19 8.16 -5.04
C CYS A 43 -11.00 8.34 -6.56
N GLY A 44 -10.60 7.27 -7.25
CA GLY A 44 -10.55 7.26 -8.72
C GLY A 44 -11.93 7.03 -9.37
N ASP A 45 -12.00 7.17 -10.70
CA ASP A 45 -13.24 7.08 -11.49
C ASP A 45 -13.98 5.74 -11.33
N ALA A 46 -13.24 4.64 -11.16
CA ALA A 46 -13.82 3.31 -10.99
C ALA A 46 -14.56 3.17 -9.65
N ASP A 47 -13.97 3.69 -8.56
CA ASP A 47 -14.58 3.69 -7.23
C ASP A 47 -15.73 4.70 -7.15
N ALA A 48 -15.60 5.86 -7.80
CA ALA A 48 -16.64 6.89 -7.86
C ALA A 48 -17.99 6.35 -8.37
N ALA A 49 -17.96 5.49 -9.40
CA ALA A 49 -19.17 4.83 -9.90
C ALA A 49 -19.82 3.90 -8.84
N THR A 50 -18.99 3.16 -8.10
CA THR A 50 -19.44 2.29 -7.00
C THR A 50 -20.14 3.11 -5.91
N TYR A 51 -19.51 4.20 -5.49
CA TYR A 51 -20.09 5.08 -4.48
C TYR A 51 -21.39 5.69 -4.96
N GLN A 52 -21.48 6.10 -6.23
CA GLN A 52 -22.72 6.63 -6.78
C GLN A 52 -23.85 5.59 -6.74
N ASP A 53 -23.59 4.34 -7.16
CA ASP A 53 -24.62 3.28 -7.15
C ASP A 53 -25.12 2.99 -5.73
N MET A 54 -24.21 2.94 -4.76
CA MET A 54 -24.55 2.74 -3.34
C MET A 54 -25.35 3.92 -2.79
N ILE A 55 -24.95 5.15 -3.10
CA ILE A 55 -25.65 6.37 -2.71
C ILE A 55 -27.05 6.42 -3.31
N ASP A 56 -27.21 6.07 -4.59
CA ASP A 56 -28.50 6.06 -5.29
C ASP A 56 -29.44 5.00 -4.71
N THR A 57 -28.90 3.82 -4.39
CA THR A 57 -29.64 2.74 -3.72
C THR A 57 -30.12 3.18 -2.34
N TRP A 58 -29.21 3.69 -1.52
CA TRP A 58 -29.54 4.24 -0.21
C TRP A 58 -30.59 5.36 -0.30
N ALA A 59 -30.43 6.30 -1.24
CA ALA A 59 -31.34 7.43 -1.41
C ALA A 59 -32.76 6.97 -1.75
N ALA A 60 -32.90 5.93 -2.57
CA ALA A 60 -34.20 5.34 -2.90
C ALA A 60 -34.85 4.67 -1.69
N ASP A 61 -34.09 3.86 -0.95
CA ASP A 61 -34.57 3.11 0.22
C ASP A 61 -34.93 4.04 1.38
N TYR A 62 -34.09 5.02 1.68
CA TYR A 62 -34.34 6.01 2.72
C TYR A 62 -35.55 6.90 2.38
N ALA A 63 -35.71 7.30 1.11
CA ALA A 63 -36.91 8.00 0.67
C ALA A 63 -38.16 7.12 0.83
N ALA A 64 -38.08 5.83 0.53
CA ALA A 64 -39.20 4.90 0.72
C ALA A 64 -39.57 4.74 2.22
N LYS A 65 -38.57 4.66 3.09
CA LYS A 65 -38.74 4.66 4.56
C LYS A 65 -39.47 5.90 5.04
N LEU A 66 -39.00 7.10 4.66
CA LEU A 66 -39.65 8.36 5.05
C LEU A 66 -41.10 8.45 4.55
N LYS A 67 -41.36 8.03 3.31
CA LYS A 67 -42.72 7.97 2.76
C LYS A 67 -43.64 7.02 3.51
N ALA A 68 -43.11 5.94 4.07
CA ALA A 68 -43.87 4.98 4.86
C ALA A 68 -44.14 5.49 6.28
N GLU A 69 -43.17 6.17 6.90
CA GLU A 69 -43.25 6.68 8.27
C GLU A 69 -44.10 7.95 8.36
N ASP A 70 -43.98 8.88 7.41
CA ASP A 70 -44.78 10.10 7.33
C ASP A 70 -45.24 10.41 5.88
N PRO A 71 -46.28 9.70 5.41
CA PRO A 71 -46.83 9.91 4.06
C PRO A 71 -47.40 11.31 3.84
N GLU A 72 -47.84 12.02 4.90
CA GLU A 72 -48.42 13.36 4.79
C GLU A 72 -47.34 14.40 4.47
N THR A 73 -46.15 14.26 5.08
CA THR A 73 -45.00 15.14 4.81
C THR A 73 -44.29 14.78 3.51
N TYR A 74 -44.04 13.49 3.25
CA TYR A 74 -43.18 13.08 2.15
C TYR A 74 -43.91 12.68 0.86
N GLY A 75 -45.22 12.36 0.85
CA GLY A 75 -45.97 12.14 -0.40
C GLY A 75 -45.41 11.05 -1.34
N SER A 76 -46.04 10.80 -2.50
CA SER A 76 -45.59 9.72 -3.42
C SER A 76 -44.34 10.07 -4.23
N ASP A 77 -44.16 11.35 -4.53
CA ASP A 77 -43.19 11.84 -5.51
C ASP A 77 -41.86 12.29 -4.85
N PHE A 78 -41.74 12.13 -3.54
CA PHE A 78 -40.51 12.46 -2.82
C PHE A 78 -39.38 11.50 -3.19
N SER A 79 -38.24 12.13 -3.41
CA SER A 79 -36.96 11.55 -3.77
C SER A 79 -35.86 12.35 -3.08
N ILE A 80 -34.75 11.68 -2.82
CA ILE A 80 -33.55 12.27 -2.26
C ILE A 80 -32.53 12.37 -3.39
N THR A 81 -31.79 13.47 -3.42
CA THR A 81 -30.65 13.66 -4.31
C THR A 81 -29.43 13.95 -3.46
N VAL A 82 -28.35 13.23 -3.76
CA VAL A 82 -27.06 13.38 -3.11
C VAL A 82 -26.04 13.82 -4.16
N ASP A 83 -25.35 14.91 -3.91
CA ASP A 83 -24.30 15.43 -4.76
C ASP A 83 -22.97 14.78 -4.34
N LEU A 84 -22.49 13.80 -5.12
CA LEU A 84 -21.18 13.20 -4.95
C LEU A 84 -20.11 14.02 -5.69
N ARG A 85 -19.08 14.43 -4.96
CA ARG A 85 -17.86 15.00 -5.49
C ARG A 85 -16.69 14.08 -5.16
N THR A 86 -15.78 13.92 -6.12
CA THR A 86 -14.58 13.12 -5.93
C THR A 86 -13.33 13.90 -6.34
N GLU A 87 -12.20 13.58 -5.71
CA GLU A 87 -10.86 14.02 -6.12
C GLU A 87 -9.93 12.81 -6.13
N ALA A 88 -9.11 12.67 -7.17
CA ALA A 88 -8.25 11.51 -7.38
C ALA A 88 -6.83 11.72 -6.86
N ASP A 89 -6.42 12.96 -6.55
CA ASP A 89 -5.15 13.25 -5.88
C ASP A 89 -5.35 13.54 -4.39
N THR A 90 -4.60 12.82 -3.54
CA THR A 90 -4.75 12.95 -2.08
C THR A 90 -4.35 14.33 -1.56
N ASN A 91 -3.34 14.98 -2.13
CA ASN A 91 -2.93 16.32 -1.68
C ASN A 91 -3.97 17.36 -2.10
N ASP A 92 -4.42 17.32 -3.36
CA ASP A 92 -5.44 18.24 -3.86
C ASP A 92 -6.76 18.08 -3.06
N TYR A 93 -7.12 16.84 -2.69
CA TYR A 93 -8.28 16.56 -1.84
C TYR A 93 -8.18 17.27 -0.49
N TYR A 94 -7.08 17.06 0.26
CA TYR A 94 -6.95 17.66 1.58
C TYR A 94 -6.68 19.17 1.53
N GLU A 95 -6.04 19.70 0.49
CA GLU A 95 -5.90 21.15 0.29
C GLU A 95 -7.26 21.82 0.09
N ASP A 96 -8.10 21.26 -0.78
CA ASP A 96 -9.43 21.80 -1.03
C ASP A 96 -10.38 21.61 0.17
N LEU A 97 -10.39 20.42 0.78
CA LEU A 97 -11.19 20.15 1.97
C LEU A 97 -10.86 21.15 3.10
N ASN A 98 -9.58 21.36 3.40
CA ASN A 98 -9.17 22.28 4.47
C ASN A 98 -9.55 23.74 4.15
N SER A 99 -9.45 24.14 2.87
CA SER A 99 -9.91 25.44 2.40
C SER A 99 -11.42 25.60 2.62
N ASN A 100 -12.21 24.58 2.23
CA ASN A 100 -13.67 24.62 2.31
C ASN A 100 -14.19 24.55 3.76
N LEU A 101 -13.54 23.77 4.63
CA LEU A 101 -13.82 23.75 6.07
C LEU A 101 -13.59 25.13 6.69
N SER A 102 -12.44 25.75 6.40
CA SER A 102 -12.09 27.07 6.92
C SER A 102 -13.00 28.19 6.39
N ALA A 103 -13.52 28.05 5.17
CA ALA A 103 -14.45 28.98 4.55
C ALA A 103 -15.91 28.76 4.95
N GLY A 104 -16.22 27.65 5.64
CA GLY A 104 -17.59 27.28 5.99
C GLY A 104 -18.44 26.96 4.77
N ILE A 105 -17.87 26.23 3.79
CA ILE A 105 -18.55 25.78 2.57
C ILE A 105 -18.30 24.31 2.22
N ALA A 106 -17.65 23.54 3.10
CA ALA A 106 -17.41 22.11 2.90
C ALA A 106 -18.73 21.31 2.82
N GLU A 107 -18.65 20.17 2.13
CA GLU A 107 -19.72 19.20 1.95
C GLU A 107 -20.17 18.59 3.29
N ASP A 108 -21.34 17.95 3.30
CA ASP A 108 -21.97 17.45 4.53
C ASP A 108 -21.23 16.22 5.08
N ILE A 109 -20.81 15.30 4.20
CA ILE A 109 -20.00 14.11 4.51
C ILE A 109 -18.65 14.24 3.81
N ILE A 110 -17.56 14.02 4.56
CA ILE A 110 -16.19 14.23 4.11
C ILE A 110 -15.28 13.06 4.53
N TYR A 111 -14.19 12.84 3.80
CA TYR A 111 -13.09 12.01 4.27
C TYR A 111 -12.23 12.75 5.29
N VAL A 112 -11.93 12.06 6.38
CA VAL A 112 -11.09 12.50 7.48
C VAL A 112 -9.88 11.57 7.54
N SER A 113 -8.68 12.11 7.34
CA SER A 113 -7.45 11.38 7.68
C SER A 113 -7.37 11.25 9.19
N PRO A 114 -6.98 10.09 9.72
CA PRO A 114 -6.81 9.98 11.17
C PRO A 114 -5.70 10.91 11.72
N SER A 115 -4.77 11.38 10.87
CA SER A 115 -3.79 12.42 11.24
C SER A 115 -4.40 13.81 11.49
N TYR A 116 -5.61 14.07 11.00
CA TYR A 116 -6.31 15.35 11.15
C TYR A 116 -7.40 15.35 12.20
N VAL A 117 -7.76 14.22 12.80
CA VAL A 117 -8.89 14.12 13.76
C VAL A 117 -8.73 15.12 14.90
N GLN A 118 -7.58 15.14 15.58
CA GLN A 118 -7.35 16.07 16.70
C GLN A 118 -7.46 17.55 16.27
N LEU A 119 -6.97 17.87 15.07
CA LEU A 119 -7.03 19.23 14.52
C LEU A 119 -8.48 19.63 14.19
N TYR A 120 -9.24 18.74 13.55
CA TYR A 120 -10.61 19.02 13.13
C TYR A 120 -11.55 19.12 14.32
N VAL A 121 -11.38 18.27 15.36
CA VAL A 121 -12.13 18.36 16.61
C VAL A 121 -11.86 19.70 17.30
N THR A 122 -10.59 20.08 17.44
CA THR A 122 -10.19 21.36 18.07
C THR A 122 -10.80 22.58 17.39
N ASN A 123 -10.91 22.56 16.05
CA ASN A 123 -11.51 23.65 15.27
C ASN A 123 -13.04 23.55 15.14
N GLY A 124 -13.67 22.49 15.66
CA GLY A 124 -15.11 22.26 15.53
C GLY A 124 -15.55 21.99 14.09
N TYR A 125 -14.69 21.38 13.27
CA TYR A 125 -14.96 21.07 11.87
C TYR A 125 -15.74 19.77 11.67
N VAL A 126 -15.56 18.79 12.56
CA VAL A 126 -16.22 17.49 12.50
C VAL A 126 -17.12 17.27 13.70
N LEU A 127 -18.26 16.62 13.46
CA LEU A 127 -19.29 16.33 14.46
C LEU A 127 -18.93 15.06 15.25
N ASP A 128 -19.25 15.03 16.54
CA ASP A 128 -19.26 13.78 17.30
C ASP A 128 -20.49 12.97 16.90
N LEU A 129 -20.27 11.80 16.29
CA LEU A 129 -21.29 10.94 15.71
C LEU A 129 -22.09 10.16 16.76
N THR A 130 -21.61 10.09 18.01
CA THR A 130 -22.20 9.28 19.09
C THR A 130 -23.65 9.66 19.39
N ASP A 131 -23.99 10.94 19.24
CA ASP A 131 -25.36 11.45 19.45
C ASP A 131 -26.26 11.37 18.19
N TYR A 132 -25.70 11.03 17.03
CA TYR A 132 -26.38 11.10 15.73
C TYR A 132 -26.59 9.73 15.08
N ILE A 133 -25.77 8.74 15.44
CA ILE A 133 -25.87 7.37 14.93
C ILE A 133 -26.30 6.47 16.09
N ASP A 134 -27.36 5.69 15.87
CA ASP A 134 -27.76 4.62 16.78
C ASP A 134 -26.87 3.39 16.56
N PHE A 135 -25.72 3.39 17.24
CA PHE A 135 -24.73 2.33 17.14
C PHE A 135 -25.23 0.96 17.60
N SER A 136 -26.32 0.91 18.38
CA SER A 136 -26.94 -0.36 18.81
C SER A 136 -27.57 -1.16 17.66
N GLN A 137 -27.73 -0.55 16.49
CA GLN A 137 -28.21 -1.23 15.27
C GLN A 137 -27.11 -2.00 14.54
N TYR A 138 -25.84 -1.80 14.90
CA TYR A 138 -24.69 -2.42 14.27
C TYR A 138 -23.98 -3.35 15.24
N ASN A 139 -23.31 -4.38 14.72
CA ASN A 139 -22.47 -5.24 15.54
C ASN A 139 -21.09 -4.58 15.78
N VAL A 140 -21.08 -3.46 16.53
CA VAL A 140 -19.88 -2.64 16.72
C VAL A 140 -18.74 -3.42 17.37
N SER A 141 -19.04 -4.42 18.20
CA SER A 141 -18.01 -5.30 18.79
C SER A 141 -17.27 -6.17 17.77
N ASP A 142 -17.85 -6.39 16.60
CA ASP A 142 -17.24 -7.16 15.50
C ASP A 142 -16.47 -6.27 14.51
N LEU A 143 -16.53 -4.94 14.66
CA LEU A 143 -15.66 -4.04 13.91
C LEU A 143 -14.22 -4.10 14.47
N TRP A 144 -13.24 -3.83 13.62
CA TRP A 144 -11.85 -3.61 14.04
C TRP A 144 -11.78 -2.43 15.03
N GLN A 145 -11.59 -2.73 16.31
CA GLN A 145 -11.60 -1.72 17.37
C GLN A 145 -10.42 -0.73 17.26
N GLU A 146 -9.30 -1.20 16.72
CA GLU A 146 -8.13 -0.41 16.39
C GLU A 146 -8.43 0.57 15.24
N ALA A 147 -9.30 0.20 14.29
CA ALA A 147 -9.73 1.09 13.19
C ALA A 147 -10.65 2.20 13.71
N LEU A 148 -11.61 1.86 14.57
CA LEU A 148 -12.48 2.84 15.24
C LEU A 148 -11.66 3.83 16.09
N ALA A 149 -10.62 3.33 16.77
CA ALA A 149 -9.74 4.16 17.60
C ALA A 149 -8.99 5.25 16.82
N LEU A 150 -8.77 5.07 15.52
CA LEU A 150 -8.13 6.08 14.66
C LEU A 150 -8.96 7.37 14.55
N TYR A 151 -10.27 7.29 14.80
CA TYR A 151 -11.24 8.39 14.67
C TYR A 151 -11.86 8.82 16.00
N ALA A 152 -11.43 8.21 17.10
CA ALA A 152 -11.84 8.57 18.44
C ALA A 152 -11.03 9.76 18.97
N HIS A 153 -11.64 10.58 19.82
CA HIS A 153 -10.95 11.67 20.51
C HIS A 153 -11.48 11.85 21.94
N ALA A 154 -10.56 12.16 22.86
CA ALA A 154 -10.89 12.60 24.21
C ALA A 154 -9.90 13.67 24.68
N ASP A 155 -10.41 14.70 25.35
CA ASP A 155 -9.62 15.81 25.85
C ASP A 155 -8.49 15.33 26.77
N GLY A 156 -7.26 15.75 26.46
CA GLY A 156 -6.07 15.37 27.22
C GLY A 156 -5.53 13.96 26.92
N THR A 157 -6.17 13.22 26.01
CA THR A 157 -5.72 11.90 25.55
C THR A 157 -5.17 12.01 24.14
N ARG A 158 -3.84 11.95 24.01
CA ARG A 158 -3.16 12.10 22.72
C ARG A 158 -3.23 10.85 21.86
N ILE A 159 -3.20 9.67 22.47
CA ILE A 159 -3.11 8.38 21.81
C ILE A 159 -4.24 7.51 22.32
N ILE A 160 -5.00 6.95 21.38
CA ILE A 160 -6.07 6.01 21.65
C ILE A 160 -5.77 4.80 20.78
N ASP A 161 -5.36 3.71 21.43
CA ASP A 161 -4.96 2.52 20.69
C ASP A 161 -6.14 1.66 20.24
N ARG A 162 -7.14 1.56 21.10
CA ARG A 162 -8.32 0.75 20.92
C ARG A 162 -9.49 1.36 21.68
N VAL A 163 -10.68 1.27 21.10
CA VAL A 163 -11.93 1.65 21.77
C VAL A 163 -12.79 0.42 22.02
N VAL A 164 -13.78 0.56 22.89
CA VAL A 164 -14.87 -0.40 23.05
C VAL A 164 -16.18 0.35 23.15
N TYR A 165 -17.22 -0.21 22.55
CA TYR A 165 -18.58 0.32 22.61
C TYR A 165 -19.37 -0.30 23.77
N SER A 166 -20.21 0.50 24.42
CA SER A 166 -21.12 0.05 25.47
C SER A 166 -22.57 0.29 25.07
N ASP A 167 -23.31 -0.79 24.81
CA ASP A 167 -24.76 -0.74 24.54
C ASP A 167 -25.55 -0.08 25.69
N GLU A 168 -25.10 -0.26 26.94
CA GLU A 168 -25.80 0.25 28.12
C GLU A 168 -25.76 1.79 28.20
N SER A 169 -24.66 2.40 27.77
CA SER A 169 -24.50 3.87 27.79
C SER A 169 -24.63 4.54 26.43
N ASN A 170 -24.65 3.77 25.33
CA ASN A 170 -24.51 4.27 23.96
C ASN A 170 -23.26 5.16 23.81
N SER A 171 -22.12 4.67 24.29
CA SER A 171 -20.87 5.45 24.31
C SER A 171 -19.66 4.58 24.01
N PHE A 172 -18.60 5.21 23.51
CA PHE A 172 -17.29 4.60 23.32
C PHE A 172 -16.38 4.92 24.50
N TYR A 173 -15.51 3.98 24.83
CA TYR A 173 -14.48 4.14 25.87
C TYR A 173 -13.13 3.67 25.36
N VAL A 174 -12.05 4.27 25.85
CA VAL A 174 -10.70 3.70 25.67
C VAL A 174 -10.68 2.29 26.27
N ALA A 175 -10.13 1.32 25.54
CA ALA A 175 -10.03 -0.05 26.01
C ALA A 175 -8.85 -0.25 26.98
N ASN A 176 -9.05 -1.06 28.02
CA ASN A 176 -7.98 -1.66 28.81
C ASN A 176 -7.27 -2.74 27.99
N SER A 177 -6.10 -3.18 28.46
CA SER A 177 -5.32 -4.26 27.82
C SER A 177 -6.10 -5.57 27.69
N ASP A 178 -7.04 -5.84 28.60
CA ASP A 178 -7.90 -7.03 28.60
C ASP A 178 -9.16 -6.88 27.73
N GLY A 179 -9.31 -5.77 27.00
CA GLY A 179 -10.44 -5.51 26.12
C GLY A 179 -11.68 -4.95 26.84
N THR A 180 -11.60 -4.63 28.13
CA THR A 180 -12.71 -3.99 28.87
C THR A 180 -12.64 -2.46 28.80
N ALA A 181 -13.72 -1.74 29.10
CA ALA A 181 -13.71 -0.27 29.13
C ALA A 181 -12.85 0.29 30.27
N SER A 182 -11.96 1.26 29.97
CA SER A 182 -11.05 1.91 30.94
C SER A 182 -11.70 3.02 31.79
N GLY A 183 -12.98 3.31 31.54
CA GLY A 183 -13.72 4.41 32.16
C GLY A 183 -13.42 5.80 31.57
N THR A 184 -12.50 5.90 30.60
CA THR A 184 -12.29 7.12 29.81
C THR A 184 -13.23 7.08 28.60
N GLU A 185 -14.31 7.86 28.66
CA GLU A 185 -15.25 8.03 27.54
C GLU A 185 -14.59 8.84 26.41
N VAL A 186 -14.89 8.47 25.17
CA VAL A 186 -14.36 9.11 23.95
C VAL A 186 -15.50 9.44 23.00
N GLY A 187 -15.37 10.55 22.27
CA GLY A 187 -16.25 10.87 21.16
C GLY A 187 -15.78 10.19 19.87
N MET A 188 -16.70 9.92 18.95
CA MET A 188 -16.41 9.30 17.65
C MET A 188 -16.60 10.31 16.53
N TYR A 189 -15.52 10.76 15.87
CA TYR A 189 -15.56 11.92 14.97
C TYR A 189 -15.50 11.57 13.48
N ALA A 190 -15.35 10.29 13.17
CA ALA A 190 -15.54 9.70 11.86
C ALA A 190 -15.70 8.18 12.03
N LEU A 191 -16.17 7.49 10.99
CA LEU A 191 -16.21 6.03 10.94
C LEU A 191 -15.20 5.52 9.91
N PRO A 192 -14.47 4.43 10.20
CA PRO A 192 -13.48 3.90 9.27
C PRO A 192 -14.15 3.53 7.95
N LYS A 193 -13.66 4.05 6.83
CA LYS A 193 -13.94 3.48 5.50
C LYS A 193 -13.45 2.04 5.52
N ASP A 194 -12.18 1.85 5.89
CA ASP A 194 -11.49 0.57 5.93
C ASP A 194 -10.48 0.48 7.08
N TYR A 195 -10.04 -0.75 7.34
CA TYR A 195 -8.81 -1.04 8.10
C TYR A 195 -7.79 -1.65 7.15
N SER A 196 -7.18 -0.78 6.34
CA SER A 196 -6.42 -1.22 5.18
C SER A 196 -5.00 -1.63 5.54
N SER A 197 -4.57 -2.76 4.98
CA SER A 197 -3.19 -3.24 5.09
C SER A 197 -2.38 -2.87 3.85
N PHE A 198 -1.17 -2.36 4.07
CA PHE A 198 -0.16 -2.08 3.06
C PHE A 198 1.03 -3.03 3.21
N SER A 199 1.18 -3.94 2.26
CA SER A 199 2.22 -4.98 2.20
C SER A 199 2.84 -5.05 0.79
N ILE A 200 3.32 -6.22 0.38
CA ILE A 200 3.92 -6.48 -0.93
C ILE A 200 3.04 -7.48 -1.68
N ALA A 201 2.70 -7.15 -2.92
CA ALA A 201 2.17 -8.11 -3.90
C ALA A 201 3.28 -8.59 -4.83
N TYR A 202 3.07 -9.75 -5.43
CA TYR A 202 3.90 -10.30 -6.49
C TYR A 202 3.05 -10.78 -7.66
N ASN A 203 3.62 -10.77 -8.86
CA ASN A 203 2.98 -11.36 -10.03
C ASN A 203 3.34 -12.85 -10.10
N ALA A 204 2.40 -13.70 -9.70
CA ALA A 204 2.56 -15.15 -9.63
C ALA A 204 2.90 -15.80 -10.97
N ASN A 205 2.68 -15.12 -12.11
CA ASN A 205 3.09 -15.61 -13.42
C ASN A 205 4.62 -15.81 -13.51
N PHE A 206 5.42 -14.98 -12.80
CA PHE A 206 6.88 -15.16 -12.70
C PHE A 206 7.30 -16.35 -11.82
N PHE A 207 6.36 -16.99 -11.12
CA PHE A 207 6.62 -18.09 -10.20
C PHE A 207 5.88 -19.37 -10.60
N SER A 208 5.43 -19.47 -11.85
CA SER A 208 4.89 -20.73 -12.39
C SER A 208 5.96 -21.84 -12.40
N ASP A 209 5.54 -23.10 -12.41
CA ASP A 209 6.42 -24.28 -12.46
C ASP A 209 7.47 -24.18 -13.58
N ALA A 210 7.09 -23.62 -14.74
CA ALA A 210 7.99 -23.44 -15.88
C ALA A 210 9.11 -22.43 -15.56
N PHE A 211 8.76 -21.31 -14.93
CA PHE A 211 9.74 -20.32 -14.47
C PHE A 211 10.64 -20.88 -13.37
N GLN A 212 10.06 -21.51 -12.33
CA GLN A 212 10.83 -22.12 -11.24
C GLN A 212 11.85 -23.14 -11.77
N THR A 213 11.40 -24.03 -12.67
CA THR A 213 12.29 -24.98 -13.36
C THR A 213 13.41 -24.27 -14.10
N ALA A 214 13.10 -23.18 -14.81
CA ALA A 214 14.07 -22.46 -15.59
C ALA A 214 15.09 -21.71 -14.71
N TYR A 215 14.67 -21.11 -13.60
CA TYR A 215 15.56 -20.50 -12.61
C TYR A 215 16.54 -21.53 -12.04
N GLU A 216 16.08 -22.74 -11.72
CA GLU A 216 16.91 -23.78 -11.09
C GLU A 216 17.88 -24.48 -12.03
N THR A 217 17.63 -24.41 -13.34
CA THR A 217 18.38 -25.20 -14.34
C THR A 217 19.20 -24.36 -15.32
N THR A 218 19.03 -23.03 -15.33
CA THR A 218 19.78 -22.14 -16.22
C THR A 218 21.11 -21.75 -15.58
N PRO A 219 22.25 -22.24 -16.09
CA PRO A 219 23.55 -21.84 -15.58
C PRO A 219 23.85 -20.40 -15.97
N ASP A 220 24.47 -19.66 -15.05
CA ASP A 220 24.87 -18.29 -15.35
C ASP A 220 26.09 -18.23 -16.27
N THR A 221 25.98 -17.39 -17.31
CA THR A 221 26.99 -17.16 -18.34
C THR A 221 27.47 -15.72 -18.39
N HIS A 222 26.90 -14.82 -17.59
CA HIS A 222 27.24 -13.40 -17.59
C HIS A 222 27.91 -12.94 -16.28
N GLY A 223 28.14 -13.85 -15.33
CA GLY A 223 29.05 -13.67 -14.19
C GLY A 223 28.38 -13.17 -12.91
N ALA A 224 27.05 -13.12 -12.84
CA ALA A 224 26.32 -12.74 -11.65
C ALA A 224 26.17 -13.87 -10.60
N VAL A 225 26.23 -15.15 -10.96
CA VAL A 225 25.79 -16.24 -10.06
C VAL A 225 26.85 -17.33 -9.89
N TRP A 226 27.25 -17.59 -8.65
CA TRP A 226 28.38 -18.44 -8.31
C TRP A 226 28.07 -19.44 -7.20
N VAL A 227 28.76 -20.57 -7.23
CA VAL A 227 28.73 -21.54 -6.13
C VAL A 227 29.36 -20.90 -4.89
N TYR A 228 28.65 -20.94 -3.77
CA TYR A 228 29.13 -20.42 -2.49
C TYR A 228 30.52 -20.96 -2.12
N GLY A 229 31.42 -20.05 -1.72
CA GLY A 229 32.79 -20.38 -1.31
C GLY A 229 33.78 -20.68 -2.43
N THR A 230 33.42 -20.46 -3.71
CA THR A 230 34.30 -20.74 -4.86
C THR A 230 34.89 -19.48 -5.53
N THR A 231 34.53 -18.31 -5.02
CA THR A 231 34.86 -17.00 -5.60
C THR A 231 36.24 -16.48 -5.15
N PRO A 232 36.86 -15.55 -5.90
CA PRO A 232 38.17 -14.97 -5.55
C PRO A 232 38.15 -14.11 -4.28
N LYS A 233 39.34 -13.61 -3.91
CA LYS A 233 39.54 -12.72 -2.74
C LYS A 233 39.10 -11.29 -3.02
N ASP A 234 38.92 -10.54 -1.92
CA ASP A 234 38.59 -9.11 -1.78
C ASP A 234 39.03 -8.23 -2.95
N GLY A 235 38.06 -7.61 -3.62
CA GLY A 235 38.28 -6.64 -4.69
C GLY A 235 38.78 -7.22 -6.02
N THR A 236 38.67 -8.55 -6.20
CA THR A 236 39.05 -9.21 -7.45
C THR A 236 37.82 -9.57 -8.25
N LEU A 237 37.71 -9.04 -9.47
CA LEU A 237 36.66 -9.40 -10.42
C LEU A 237 36.63 -10.94 -10.60
N PRO A 238 35.49 -11.61 -10.33
CA PRO A 238 35.40 -13.05 -10.52
C PRO A 238 35.44 -13.40 -12.01
N THR A 239 36.38 -14.26 -12.39
CA THR A 239 36.50 -14.79 -13.75
C THR A 239 36.33 -16.30 -13.70
N ALA A 240 35.34 -16.82 -14.43
CA ALA A 240 35.04 -18.25 -14.35
C ALA A 240 36.16 -19.02 -15.05
N SER A 241 36.89 -19.83 -14.29
CA SER A 241 37.95 -20.68 -14.84
C SER A 241 37.47 -22.10 -15.15
N SER A 242 36.31 -22.48 -14.59
CA SER A 242 35.65 -23.77 -14.82
C SER A 242 34.16 -23.71 -14.48
N THR A 243 33.38 -24.66 -15.01
CA THR A 243 31.96 -24.84 -14.72
C THR A 243 31.67 -25.20 -13.26
N ALA A 244 32.65 -25.73 -12.51
CA ALA A 244 32.49 -26.08 -11.10
C ALA A 244 32.34 -24.85 -10.16
N GLN A 245 32.64 -23.65 -10.67
CA GLN A 245 32.49 -22.39 -9.93
C GLN A 245 31.14 -21.70 -10.23
N GLN A 246 30.47 -22.10 -11.30
CA GLN A 246 29.17 -21.57 -11.70
C GLN A 246 28.06 -22.34 -11.01
N ALA A 247 27.07 -21.63 -10.47
CA ALA A 247 25.89 -22.27 -9.93
C ALA A 247 25.14 -23.04 -11.03
N SER A 248 24.46 -24.13 -10.66
CA SER A 248 23.68 -24.93 -11.61
C SER A 248 22.40 -24.23 -12.11
N GLY A 249 21.96 -23.21 -11.38
CA GLY A 249 20.80 -22.38 -11.66
C GLY A 249 21.03 -20.95 -11.17
N ILE A 250 20.15 -20.04 -11.57
CA ILE A 250 20.09 -18.66 -11.11
C ILE A 250 19.51 -18.57 -9.69
N ILE A 251 18.52 -19.40 -9.37
CA ILE A 251 17.93 -19.55 -8.03
C ILE A 251 18.06 -21.02 -7.65
N LEU A 252 18.53 -21.30 -6.44
CA LEU A 252 18.64 -22.66 -5.90
C LEU A 252 18.00 -22.67 -4.50
N PRO A 253 16.68 -22.93 -4.38
CA PRO A 253 15.98 -22.88 -3.10
C PRO A 253 16.67 -23.75 -2.05
N GLY A 254 16.89 -23.17 -0.87
CA GLY A 254 17.57 -23.84 0.24
C GLY A 254 19.07 -24.07 0.03
N GLN A 255 19.72 -23.44 -0.95
CA GLN A 255 21.18 -23.46 -1.10
C GLN A 255 21.76 -22.05 -1.05
N THR A 256 22.92 -21.88 -0.43
CA THR A 256 23.62 -20.59 -0.46
C THR A 256 24.25 -20.39 -1.82
N VAL A 257 24.01 -19.22 -2.40
CA VAL A 257 24.58 -18.76 -3.67
C VAL A 257 25.33 -17.46 -3.42
N THR A 258 26.47 -17.27 -4.10
CA THR A 258 27.17 -15.97 -4.11
C THR A 258 26.73 -15.19 -5.34
N TYR A 259 26.04 -14.07 -5.12
CA TYR A 259 25.58 -13.17 -6.17
C TYR A 259 26.54 -11.99 -6.35
N TYR A 260 26.84 -11.65 -7.59
CA TYR A 260 27.54 -10.42 -7.98
C TYR A 260 26.59 -9.56 -8.82
N PRO A 261 25.69 -8.79 -8.19
CA PRO A 261 24.84 -7.86 -8.91
C PRO A 261 25.67 -6.88 -9.74
N PHE A 262 25.11 -6.52 -10.89
CA PHE A 262 25.59 -5.47 -11.77
C PHE A 262 24.39 -4.89 -12.53
N ASN A 263 24.57 -3.74 -13.18
CA ASN A 263 23.50 -3.18 -14.00
C ASN A 263 23.30 -3.95 -15.33
N PHE A 264 22.61 -5.08 -15.26
CA PHE A 264 22.34 -5.97 -16.40
C PHE A 264 21.38 -5.37 -17.43
N TYR A 265 20.72 -4.25 -17.14
CA TYR A 265 19.95 -3.47 -18.11
C TYR A 265 20.83 -2.62 -19.02
N ARG A 266 22.08 -2.33 -18.61
CA ARG A 266 23.05 -1.52 -19.38
C ARG A 266 24.24 -2.31 -19.91
N TYR A 267 24.58 -3.41 -19.27
CA TYR A 267 25.71 -4.26 -19.64
C TYR A 267 25.28 -5.71 -19.87
N ASN A 268 25.95 -6.39 -20.79
CA ASN A 268 25.77 -7.80 -21.06
C ASN A 268 26.42 -8.69 -20.01
N ASP A 269 27.42 -8.24 -19.27
CA ASP A 269 28.09 -9.08 -18.28
C ASP A 269 28.75 -8.26 -17.17
N LEU A 270 29.03 -8.93 -16.05
CA LEU A 270 29.66 -8.33 -14.88
C LEU A 270 31.02 -7.69 -15.21
N ALA A 271 31.85 -8.34 -16.03
CA ALA A 271 33.18 -7.84 -16.36
C ALA A 271 33.10 -6.56 -17.19
N SER A 272 32.16 -6.47 -18.13
CA SER A 272 31.89 -5.26 -18.90
C SER A 272 31.38 -4.12 -18.02
N ALA A 273 30.45 -4.41 -17.11
CA ALA A 273 29.94 -3.44 -16.14
C ALA A 273 31.06 -2.92 -15.23
N TYR A 274 31.85 -3.82 -14.63
CA TYR A 274 32.97 -3.50 -13.76
C TYR A 274 34.04 -2.66 -14.48
N ASN A 275 34.43 -3.05 -15.70
CA ASN A 275 35.40 -2.30 -16.50
C ASN A 275 34.90 -0.92 -16.92
N ALA A 276 33.59 -0.74 -17.03
CA ALA A 276 32.96 0.55 -17.30
C ALA A 276 32.78 1.41 -16.03
N GLY A 277 33.16 0.89 -14.86
CA GLY A 277 32.96 1.58 -13.57
C GLY A 277 31.50 1.64 -13.13
N ASP A 278 30.67 0.68 -13.56
CA ASP A 278 29.30 0.54 -13.07
C ASP A 278 29.33 0.33 -11.54
N PRO A 279 28.73 1.23 -10.74
CA PRO A 279 28.99 1.17 -9.30
C PRO A 279 28.33 -0.04 -8.62
N VAL A 280 27.23 -0.57 -9.15
CA VAL A 280 26.64 -1.83 -8.67
C VAL A 280 27.66 -2.97 -8.83
N ALA A 281 28.25 -3.11 -10.02
CA ALA A 281 29.30 -4.10 -10.29
C ALA A 281 30.55 -3.89 -9.43
N VAL A 282 30.99 -2.65 -9.26
CA VAL A 282 32.19 -2.35 -8.48
C VAL A 282 31.95 -2.63 -6.99
N MET A 283 30.80 -2.23 -6.45
CA MET A 283 30.43 -2.52 -5.06
C MET A 283 30.32 -4.02 -4.82
N SER A 284 29.65 -4.76 -5.70
CA SER A 284 29.52 -6.22 -5.55
C SER A 284 30.89 -6.90 -5.58
N VAL A 285 31.79 -6.51 -6.50
CA VAL A 285 33.16 -7.06 -6.55
C VAL A 285 33.98 -6.73 -5.30
N ASN A 286 33.88 -5.50 -4.79
CA ASN A 286 34.59 -5.12 -3.56
C ASN A 286 34.06 -5.83 -2.32
N ASN A 287 32.78 -6.19 -2.31
CA ASN A 287 32.15 -6.97 -1.24
C ASN A 287 32.36 -8.50 -1.39
N ASN A 288 33.07 -8.96 -2.42
CA ASN A 288 33.19 -10.38 -2.81
C ASN A 288 31.86 -11.05 -3.16
N GLY A 289 30.93 -10.27 -3.68
CA GLY A 289 29.56 -10.68 -3.87
C GLY A 289 28.80 -10.81 -2.55
N TYR A 290 27.52 -11.09 -2.66
CA TYR A 290 26.59 -11.26 -1.56
C TYR A 290 26.26 -12.74 -1.45
N ASP A 291 26.54 -13.35 -0.31
CA ASP A 291 26.14 -14.73 -0.07
C ASP A 291 24.72 -14.72 0.46
N VAL A 292 23.79 -15.44 -0.17
CA VAL A 292 22.39 -15.47 0.27
C VAL A 292 21.82 -16.86 0.05
N THR A 293 21.02 -17.32 1.01
CA THR A 293 20.21 -18.54 0.89
C THR A 293 18.77 -18.14 0.69
N ILE A 294 18.28 -18.17 -0.55
CA ILE A 294 16.85 -17.99 -0.82
C ILE A 294 16.15 -19.27 -0.32
N PRO A 295 15.26 -19.19 0.69
CA PRO A 295 14.71 -20.39 1.33
C PRO A 295 13.76 -21.16 0.39
N CYS A 296 12.90 -20.44 -0.31
CA CYS A 296 11.76 -20.96 -1.07
C CYS A 296 11.13 -19.87 -1.97
N TYR A 297 10.19 -20.24 -2.84
CA TYR A 297 9.41 -19.29 -3.65
C TYR A 297 8.21 -18.75 -2.86
N PRO A 298 7.65 -17.58 -3.25
CA PRO A 298 6.50 -16.99 -2.53
C PRO A 298 5.25 -17.86 -2.61
N THR A 299 5.19 -18.81 -3.54
CA THR A 299 4.11 -19.80 -3.70
C THR A 299 4.27 -21.05 -2.81
N ASP A 300 5.38 -21.20 -2.08
CA ASP A 300 5.69 -22.40 -1.30
C ASP A 300 5.13 -22.29 0.13
N TYR A 301 3.80 -22.35 0.28
CA TYR A 301 3.16 -22.35 1.60
C TYR A 301 3.44 -23.65 2.37
N TYR A 302 3.57 -23.56 3.70
CA TYR A 302 3.76 -24.72 4.59
C TYR A 302 2.62 -24.85 5.59
N SER A 303 2.56 -25.99 6.30
CA SER A 303 1.57 -26.21 7.36
C SER A 303 2.15 -26.10 8.78
N ALA A 304 1.47 -25.40 9.69
CA ALA A 304 1.78 -25.31 11.12
C ALA A 304 1.24 -26.50 11.92
N GLY A 305 0.16 -27.14 11.46
CA GLY A 305 -0.52 -28.22 12.17
C GLY A 305 -2.02 -27.98 12.32
N THR A 306 -2.46 -27.64 13.54
CA THR A 306 -3.87 -27.46 13.88
C THR A 306 -4.19 -25.99 14.06
N ASP A 307 -5.34 -25.58 13.53
CA ASP A 307 -5.84 -24.21 13.53
C ASP A 307 -6.17 -23.72 14.95
N ASP A 308 -5.85 -22.47 15.29
CA ASP A 308 -6.34 -21.81 16.51
C ASP A 308 -7.75 -21.24 16.25
N PRO A 309 -8.81 -21.82 16.85
CA PRO A 309 -10.18 -21.36 16.61
C PRO A 309 -10.48 -19.95 17.18
N ASN A 310 -9.51 -19.30 17.83
CA ASN A 310 -9.65 -17.94 18.34
C ASN A 310 -9.10 -16.87 17.38
N THR A 311 -8.40 -17.25 16.30
CA THR A 311 -7.98 -16.30 15.26
C THR A 311 -9.02 -16.23 14.16
N ILE A 312 -9.11 -15.09 13.47
CA ILE A 312 -10.02 -14.90 12.32
C ILE A 312 -9.41 -15.49 11.05
N TYR A 313 -8.07 -15.52 10.99
CA TYR A 313 -7.31 -16.18 9.93
C TYR A 313 -6.99 -17.64 10.27
N ASP A 314 -6.78 -18.46 9.24
CA ASP A 314 -6.26 -19.83 9.29
C ASP A 314 -4.76 -19.78 9.64
N ASP A 315 -4.42 -20.14 10.88
CA ASP A 315 -3.04 -20.14 11.38
C ASP A 315 -2.27 -21.41 11.00
N THR A 316 -2.94 -22.39 10.37
CA THR A 316 -2.29 -23.56 9.82
C THR A 316 -1.44 -23.23 8.61
N ILE A 317 -1.69 -22.12 7.93
CA ILE A 317 -0.90 -21.65 6.80
C ILE A 317 0.34 -20.90 7.30
N VAL A 318 1.51 -21.41 6.93
CA VAL A 318 2.82 -20.80 7.20
C VAL A 318 3.37 -20.23 5.90
N TYR A 319 3.52 -18.91 5.88
CA TYR A 319 3.92 -18.16 4.71
C TYR A 319 5.44 -18.10 4.53
N PRO A 320 5.95 -18.02 3.30
CA PRO A 320 7.31 -17.55 3.06
C PRO A 320 7.51 -16.14 3.66
N VAL A 321 8.44 -16.02 4.60
CA VAL A 321 8.86 -14.74 5.19
C VAL A 321 10.35 -14.60 4.97
N TYR A 322 10.72 -13.72 4.05
CA TYR A 322 12.10 -13.48 3.66
C TYR A 322 12.77 -12.49 4.62
N THR A 323 14.08 -12.63 4.83
CA THR A 323 14.86 -11.50 5.34
C THR A 323 15.10 -10.46 4.25
N TYR A 324 15.63 -9.28 4.61
CA TYR A 324 15.95 -8.23 3.64
C TYR A 324 16.88 -8.71 2.52
N SER A 325 17.95 -9.45 2.86
CA SER A 325 18.88 -9.99 1.87
C SER A 325 18.26 -11.10 1.01
N GLU A 326 17.45 -11.98 1.61
CA GLU A 326 16.73 -13.04 0.89
C GLU A 326 15.73 -12.46 -0.11
N TYR A 327 14.95 -11.45 0.28
CA TYR A 327 14.03 -10.72 -0.60
C TYR A 327 14.78 -10.03 -1.73
N SER A 328 15.86 -9.29 -1.41
CA SER A 328 16.65 -8.57 -2.40
C SER A 328 17.30 -9.51 -3.43
N ALA A 329 17.82 -10.65 -2.98
CA ALA A 329 18.41 -11.66 -3.84
C ALA A 329 17.38 -12.36 -4.73
N LEU A 330 16.22 -12.71 -4.18
CA LEU A 330 15.11 -13.31 -4.95
C LEU A 330 14.69 -12.35 -6.07
N THR A 331 14.44 -11.09 -5.73
CA THR A 331 14.02 -10.11 -6.71
C THR A 331 15.07 -9.88 -7.80
N PHE A 332 16.34 -9.71 -7.41
CA PHE A 332 17.45 -9.59 -8.37
C PHE A 332 17.50 -10.79 -9.31
N ALA A 333 17.45 -12.01 -8.74
CA ALA A 333 17.62 -13.24 -9.49
C ALA A 333 16.47 -13.47 -10.51
N VAL A 334 15.22 -13.17 -10.13
CA VAL A 334 14.06 -13.24 -11.04
C VAL A 334 14.21 -12.20 -12.16
N SER A 335 14.41 -10.93 -11.83
CA SER A 335 14.56 -9.86 -12.82
C SER A 335 15.74 -10.08 -13.76
N TYR A 336 16.86 -10.59 -13.23
CA TYR A 336 18.04 -10.96 -13.99
C TYR A 336 17.76 -12.11 -14.95
N TYR A 337 17.17 -13.21 -14.48
CA TYR A 337 16.81 -14.33 -15.35
C TYR A 337 15.91 -13.86 -16.49
N CYS A 338 14.81 -13.19 -16.16
CA CYS A 338 13.84 -12.75 -17.13
C CYS A 338 14.51 -11.83 -18.18
N THR A 339 15.22 -10.81 -17.74
CA THR A 339 15.82 -9.81 -18.62
C THR A 339 16.95 -10.37 -19.48
N VAL A 340 17.77 -11.28 -18.96
CA VAL A 340 18.97 -11.76 -19.65
C VAL A 340 18.72 -13.04 -20.46
N TYR A 341 17.91 -13.96 -19.93
CA TYR A 341 17.69 -15.28 -20.54
C TYR A 341 16.31 -15.42 -21.17
N ASP A 342 15.25 -14.99 -20.48
CA ASP A 342 13.88 -15.18 -20.96
C ASP A 342 13.54 -14.27 -22.15
N SER A 343 14.05 -13.04 -22.14
CA SER A 343 13.87 -12.03 -23.19
C SER A 343 14.42 -12.44 -24.57
N GLY A 344 15.16 -13.55 -24.64
CA GLY A 344 15.83 -14.01 -25.86
C GLY A 344 17.04 -13.17 -26.25
N ARG A 345 17.55 -12.34 -25.33
CA ARG A 345 18.72 -11.48 -25.55
C ARG A 345 19.95 -12.29 -25.99
N THR A 346 20.60 -11.80 -27.04
CA THR A 346 21.74 -12.49 -27.68
C THR A 346 23.11 -11.91 -27.32
N GLY A 347 23.15 -10.73 -26.70
CA GLY A 347 24.38 -10.07 -26.29
C GLY A 347 25.05 -10.79 -25.12
N THR A 348 26.35 -11.07 -25.24
CA THR A 348 27.13 -11.79 -24.22
C THR A 348 28.21 -10.94 -23.56
N THR A 349 28.64 -9.84 -24.21
CA THR A 349 29.60 -8.88 -23.63
C THR A 349 29.34 -7.44 -24.05
N GLY A 350 29.90 -6.46 -23.34
CA GLY A 350 29.78 -5.03 -23.64
C GLY A 350 28.45 -4.41 -23.19
N ARG A 351 28.08 -3.26 -23.78
CA ARG A 351 26.80 -2.59 -23.51
C ARG A 351 25.62 -3.29 -24.18
N VAL A 352 24.45 -3.17 -23.57
CA VAL A 352 23.19 -3.65 -24.15
C VAL A 352 22.82 -2.78 -25.35
N GLU A 353 22.32 -3.40 -26.40
CA GLU A 353 21.73 -2.70 -27.55
C GLU A 353 20.36 -3.29 -27.87
N ALA A 354 19.41 -2.46 -28.32
CA ALA A 354 18.08 -2.93 -28.73
C ALA A 354 18.13 -4.03 -29.81
N SER A 355 19.16 -4.01 -30.66
CA SER A 355 19.42 -5.02 -31.70
C SER A 355 19.64 -6.43 -31.15
N GLN A 356 19.91 -6.58 -29.85
CA GLN A 356 20.23 -7.85 -29.20
C GLN A 356 18.98 -8.62 -28.75
N TYR A 357 17.81 -7.97 -28.68
CA TYR A 357 16.55 -8.59 -28.27
C TYR A 357 15.79 -9.19 -29.45
N THR A 358 15.22 -10.38 -29.27
CA THR A 358 14.45 -11.10 -30.29
C THR A 358 12.98 -10.62 -30.31
N GLU A 359 12.14 -11.20 -31.17
CA GLU A 359 10.74 -10.75 -31.32
C GLU A 359 9.81 -11.22 -30.18
N SER A 360 10.21 -12.11 -29.28
CA SER A 360 9.36 -12.64 -28.21
C SER A 360 10.14 -13.16 -27.00
N TRP A 361 9.60 -12.93 -25.82
CA TRP A 361 9.99 -13.56 -24.56
C TRP A 361 9.60 -15.06 -24.57
N ASN A 362 10.41 -15.92 -23.95
CA ASN A 362 10.19 -17.37 -24.00
C ASN A 362 9.04 -17.82 -23.08
N LEU A 363 9.10 -17.43 -21.80
CA LEU A 363 8.12 -17.79 -20.77
C LEU A 363 7.22 -16.60 -20.41
N ALA A 364 7.76 -15.37 -20.34
CA ALA A 364 6.99 -14.14 -20.11
C ALA A 364 6.22 -13.72 -21.38
N SER A 365 5.43 -14.62 -21.95
CA SER A 365 4.78 -14.48 -23.26
C SER A 365 3.79 -13.31 -23.36
N TRP A 366 3.40 -12.72 -22.22
CA TRP A 366 2.59 -11.49 -22.17
C TRP A 366 3.40 -10.22 -22.48
N LEU A 367 4.74 -10.27 -22.37
CA LEU A 367 5.61 -9.16 -22.71
C LEU A 367 5.89 -9.10 -24.21
N ASN A 368 5.82 -7.89 -24.76
CA ASN A 368 6.06 -7.65 -26.18
C ASN A 368 7.51 -7.19 -26.44
N LYS A 369 7.92 -7.20 -27.71
CA LYS A 369 9.29 -6.86 -28.15
C LYS A 369 9.77 -5.43 -27.85
N SER A 370 8.89 -4.53 -27.43
CA SER A 370 9.27 -3.16 -27.05
C SER A 370 9.61 -3.01 -25.57
N VAL A 371 9.44 -4.08 -24.79
CA VAL A 371 9.87 -4.18 -23.39
C VAL A 371 11.20 -4.93 -23.36
N HIS A 372 12.25 -4.32 -22.80
CA HIS A 372 13.61 -4.87 -22.80
C HIS A 372 14.08 -5.33 -21.41
N GLY A 373 13.26 -5.15 -20.38
CA GLY A 373 13.57 -5.53 -19.01
C GLY A 373 12.34 -5.95 -18.21
N VAL A 374 12.59 -6.86 -17.27
CA VAL A 374 11.72 -7.11 -16.12
C VAL A 374 12.38 -6.49 -14.90
N TYR A 375 11.61 -5.78 -14.10
CA TYR A 375 12.07 -4.98 -12.97
C TYR A 375 11.68 -5.61 -11.64
N GLY A 376 12.47 -5.32 -10.61
CA GLY A 376 12.27 -5.93 -9.31
C GLY A 376 11.03 -5.41 -8.62
N ASN A 377 11.09 -4.13 -8.22
CA ASN A 377 9.94 -3.33 -7.85
C ASN A 377 10.20 -1.81 -8.00
N ASP A 378 9.30 -0.97 -7.49
CA ASP A 378 9.45 0.48 -7.37
C ASP A 378 9.55 1.02 -5.94
N GLN A 379 10.13 0.27 -5.00
CA GLN A 379 10.20 0.57 -3.54
C GLN A 379 10.85 1.92 -3.13
N TYR A 380 11.02 2.86 -4.05
CA TYR A 380 11.35 4.26 -3.88
C TYR A 380 10.36 5.11 -4.67
N ASP A 381 9.15 5.30 -4.15
CA ASP A 381 8.37 6.44 -4.61
C ASP A 381 9.04 7.70 -4.04
N TYR A 382 9.51 8.58 -4.94
CA TYR A 382 10.14 9.85 -4.57
C TYR A 382 9.19 10.75 -3.75
N GLN A 383 7.89 10.43 -3.72
CA GLN A 383 6.88 11.11 -2.92
C GLN A 383 6.53 10.44 -1.58
N GLY A 384 7.02 9.22 -1.30
CA GLY A 384 6.54 8.45 -0.16
C GLY A 384 7.50 7.39 0.38
N THR A 385 7.78 7.45 1.67
CA THR A 385 8.49 6.43 2.45
C THR A 385 7.54 5.31 2.93
N TYR A 386 6.42 5.07 2.23
CA TYR A 386 5.39 4.09 2.63
C TYR A 386 5.94 2.68 2.79
N TYR A 387 6.91 2.31 1.96
CA TYR A 387 7.57 1.01 2.03
C TYR A 387 8.49 0.88 3.26
N LEU A 388 9.09 1.98 3.72
CA LEU A 388 10.06 1.96 4.80
C LEU A 388 9.42 1.53 6.13
N THR A 389 8.19 1.93 6.42
CA THR A 389 7.53 1.59 7.69
C THR A 389 7.36 0.08 7.86
N SER A 390 7.02 -0.64 6.80
CA SER A 390 6.89 -2.10 6.85
C SER A 390 8.24 -2.79 7.03
N TRP A 391 9.30 -2.26 6.41
CA TRP A 391 10.67 -2.73 6.66
C TRP A 391 11.07 -2.50 8.12
N LEU A 392 10.82 -1.31 8.67
CA LEU A 392 11.11 -0.98 10.06
C LEU A 392 10.37 -1.92 11.03
N ALA A 393 9.08 -2.18 10.78
CA ALA A 393 8.30 -3.12 11.57
C ALA A 393 8.94 -4.53 11.58
N GLY A 394 9.47 -4.97 10.42
CA GLY A 394 10.24 -6.21 10.28
C GLY A 394 11.55 -6.30 11.08
N ASN A 395 12.05 -5.18 11.64
CA ASN A 395 13.18 -5.13 12.56
C ASN A 395 12.76 -4.81 14.02
N GLY A 396 11.46 -4.70 14.27
CA GLY A 396 10.92 -4.14 15.51
C GLY A 396 11.43 -2.73 15.79
N ALA A 397 11.48 -1.91 14.73
CA ALA A 397 11.88 -0.51 14.76
C ALA A 397 10.70 0.41 14.41
N SER A 398 10.73 1.63 14.94
CA SER A 398 9.83 2.74 14.63
C SER A 398 10.63 4.01 14.43
N ILE A 399 10.03 5.01 13.79
CA ILE A 399 10.66 6.32 13.58
C ILE A 399 10.54 7.19 14.83
N ILE A 400 9.38 7.12 15.48
CA ILE A 400 8.94 8.04 16.52
C ILE A 400 8.64 7.27 17.80
N ASN A 401 8.84 7.92 18.94
CA ASN A 401 8.48 7.33 20.23
C ASN A 401 6.97 7.09 20.35
N GLU A 402 6.59 6.25 21.30
CA GLU A 402 5.20 5.89 21.58
C GLU A 402 4.33 7.14 21.74
N ASP A 403 4.78 8.17 22.46
CA ASP A 403 4.02 9.43 22.65
C ASP A 403 3.88 10.30 21.39
N SER A 404 4.49 9.94 20.27
CA SER A 404 4.52 10.72 19.02
C SER A 404 5.06 12.15 19.20
N THR A 405 6.15 12.29 19.96
CA THR A 405 6.75 13.59 20.34
C THR A 405 8.22 13.74 20.00
N SER A 406 8.94 12.66 19.70
CA SER A 406 10.35 12.71 19.32
C SER A 406 10.74 11.59 18.36
N VAL A 407 11.68 11.89 17.45
CA VAL A 407 12.29 10.93 16.52
C VAL A 407 13.77 10.69 16.83
N ILE A 408 14.24 11.13 18.00
CA ILE A 408 15.60 10.92 18.49
C ILE A 408 15.52 10.17 19.81
N CYS A 409 16.09 8.97 19.86
CA CYS A 409 16.29 8.25 21.11
C CYS A 409 17.54 8.75 21.84
N ALA A 410 17.64 8.49 23.14
CA ALA A 410 18.79 8.92 23.94
C ALA A 410 20.07 8.22 23.45
N GLU A 411 21.22 8.91 23.53
CA GLU A 411 22.51 8.40 23.05
C GLU A 411 22.90 7.08 23.74
N GLU A 412 22.59 6.96 25.04
CA GLU A 412 22.82 5.74 25.81
C GLU A 412 21.93 4.55 25.39
N ASP A 413 20.83 4.80 24.68
CA ASP A 413 19.81 3.82 24.32
C ASP A 413 19.85 3.41 22.85
N GLU A 414 20.68 4.03 21.99
CA GLU A 414 20.70 3.82 20.53
C GLU A 414 20.76 2.33 20.13
N ALA A 415 21.54 1.54 20.85
CA ALA A 415 21.72 0.11 20.59
C ALA A 415 20.54 -0.79 21.02
N THR A 416 19.62 -0.28 21.84
CA THR A 416 18.50 -1.07 22.40
C THR A 416 17.13 -0.48 22.08
N SER A 417 17.08 0.78 21.64
CA SER A 417 15.85 1.47 21.32
C SER A 417 15.13 0.79 20.15
N THR A 418 13.83 0.64 20.29
CA THR A 418 12.91 0.19 19.23
C THR A 418 12.37 1.36 18.41
N TRP A 419 12.81 2.59 18.68
CA TRP A 419 12.38 3.78 17.96
C TRP A 419 13.50 4.81 17.79
N GLY A 420 13.30 5.74 16.87
CA GLY A 420 14.20 6.86 16.63
C GLY A 420 15.09 6.63 15.41
N ILE A 421 15.25 7.68 14.60
CA ILE A 421 16.05 7.64 13.37
C ILE A 421 17.53 7.32 13.65
N ASN A 422 18.01 7.65 14.86
CA ASN A 422 19.37 7.35 15.32
C ASN A 422 19.52 5.98 16.01
N SER A 423 18.46 5.19 16.15
CA SER A 423 18.57 3.84 16.76
C SER A 423 19.23 2.85 15.80
N ASP A 424 19.99 1.89 16.34
CA ASP A 424 20.69 0.86 15.55
C ASP A 424 19.70 0.05 14.70
N LYS A 425 18.53 -0.29 15.25
CA LYS A 425 17.48 -1.03 14.53
C LYS A 425 16.89 -0.24 13.36
N PHE A 426 16.66 1.07 13.52
CA PHE A 426 16.21 1.91 12.42
C PHE A 426 17.29 1.97 11.34
N ILE A 427 18.53 2.23 11.74
CA ILE A 427 19.66 2.40 10.83
C ILE A 427 19.91 1.13 10.01
N ASP A 428 19.85 -0.04 10.64
CA ASP A 428 19.99 -1.34 9.99
C ASP A 428 18.90 -1.58 8.94
N ALA A 429 17.62 -1.43 9.31
CA ALA A 429 16.51 -1.59 8.39
C ALA A 429 16.55 -0.57 7.24
N TYR A 430 16.90 0.68 7.53
CA TYR A 430 17.04 1.73 6.51
C TYR A 430 18.23 1.46 5.57
N ALA A 431 19.33 0.90 6.09
CA ALA A 431 20.47 0.49 5.27
C ALA A 431 20.11 -0.66 4.34
N ALA A 432 19.40 -1.67 4.84
CA ALA A 432 18.92 -2.79 4.02
C ALA A 432 17.91 -2.32 2.95
N PHE A 433 16.99 -1.44 3.34
CA PHE A 433 16.08 -0.75 2.41
C PHE A 433 16.92 -0.09 1.31
N CYS A 434 17.93 0.72 1.67
CA CYS A 434 18.82 1.37 0.70
C CYS A 434 19.63 0.39 -0.17
N ALA A 435 20.11 -0.71 0.39
CA ALA A 435 20.84 -1.72 -0.35
C ALA A 435 19.98 -2.37 -1.45
N TYR A 436 18.66 -2.50 -1.24
CA TYR A 436 17.74 -3.06 -2.24
C TYR A 436 17.85 -2.37 -3.62
N GLY A 437 17.87 -1.05 -3.64
CA GLY A 437 18.04 -0.29 -4.88
C GLY A 437 19.50 -0.17 -5.34
N SER A 438 20.42 0.07 -4.39
CA SER A 438 21.80 0.45 -4.70
C SER A 438 22.76 -0.72 -4.92
N ASP A 439 22.62 -1.80 -4.16
CA ASP A 439 23.49 -2.96 -4.21
C ASP A 439 22.93 -4.05 -5.12
N TRP A 440 21.60 -4.18 -5.17
CA TRP A 440 20.92 -5.21 -5.95
C TRP A 440 20.34 -4.71 -7.28
N ASN A 441 20.30 -3.39 -7.52
CA ASN A 441 19.76 -2.78 -8.74
C ASN A 441 18.29 -3.16 -9.02
N ASN A 442 17.50 -3.38 -7.97
CA ASN A 442 16.12 -3.89 -8.09
C ASN A 442 15.05 -2.81 -8.28
N ASN A 443 15.39 -1.53 -8.07
CA ASN A 443 14.42 -0.44 -8.21
C ASN A 443 14.28 0.03 -9.66
N MET A 444 13.08 -0.08 -10.23
CA MET A 444 12.74 0.28 -11.61
C MET A 444 13.24 1.68 -12.02
N TYR A 445 12.94 2.71 -11.21
CA TYR A 445 13.35 4.10 -11.47
C TYR A 445 14.87 4.29 -11.52
N HIS A 446 15.61 3.52 -10.73
CA HIS A 446 17.06 3.66 -10.58
C HIS A 446 17.88 2.68 -11.41
N THR A 447 17.25 1.74 -12.13
CA THR A 447 17.94 0.83 -13.05
C THR A 447 18.68 1.52 -14.20
N ARG A 448 18.22 2.73 -14.60
CA ARG A 448 18.79 3.52 -15.71
C ARG A 448 18.92 2.75 -17.02
N SER A 449 17.92 1.92 -17.36
CA SER A 449 17.84 1.30 -18.68
C SER A 449 17.70 2.37 -19.78
N ASP A 450 18.63 2.37 -20.74
CA ASP A 450 18.59 3.29 -21.89
C ASP A 450 17.43 2.94 -22.85
N LEU A 451 16.98 1.68 -22.85
CA LEU A 451 16.02 1.13 -23.81
C LEU A 451 14.55 1.29 -23.38
N ASP A 452 14.29 1.33 -22.07
CA ASP A 452 12.95 1.33 -21.48
C ASP A 452 12.62 2.62 -20.72
N SER A 453 13.32 3.73 -21.02
CA SER A 453 13.13 5.01 -20.32
C SER A 453 11.68 5.51 -20.27
N ALA A 454 10.88 5.25 -21.31
CA ALA A 454 9.47 5.61 -21.36
C ALA A 454 8.58 4.76 -20.44
N ILE A 455 8.96 3.50 -20.23
CA ILE A 455 8.30 2.57 -19.31
C ILE A 455 8.68 2.95 -17.87
N ILE A 456 9.97 3.14 -17.62
CA ILE A 456 10.52 3.55 -16.32
C ILE A 456 9.91 4.87 -15.85
N GLY A 457 9.72 5.83 -16.76
CA GLY A 457 9.11 7.13 -16.44
C GLY A 457 7.63 7.07 -16.03
N GLN A 458 6.93 5.94 -16.21
CA GLN A 458 5.53 5.77 -15.82
C GLN A 458 5.34 5.25 -14.39
N GLY A 459 6.43 4.82 -13.73
CA GLY A 459 6.41 4.33 -12.35
C GLY A 459 5.96 2.89 -12.15
N GLY A 460 6.12 2.37 -10.94
CA GLY A 460 5.88 0.96 -10.66
C GLY A 460 4.43 0.57 -10.62
N PHE A 461 3.49 1.48 -10.36
CA PHE A 461 2.07 1.15 -10.54
C PHE A 461 1.79 0.70 -11.99
N SER A 462 2.25 1.50 -12.97
CA SER A 462 2.21 1.14 -14.39
C SER A 462 3.10 -0.07 -14.69
N GLY A 463 4.19 -0.19 -13.94
CA GLY A 463 5.15 -1.30 -13.95
C GLY A 463 4.51 -2.66 -13.74
N PHE A 464 3.94 -2.80 -12.57
CA PHE A 464 3.26 -3.99 -12.08
C PHE A 464 2.01 -4.31 -12.88
N THR A 465 1.12 -3.33 -13.11
CA THR A 465 -0.10 -3.54 -13.91
C THR A 465 0.19 -3.90 -15.36
N GLY A 466 1.34 -3.45 -15.89
CA GLY A 466 1.82 -3.83 -17.22
C GLY A 466 2.51 -5.20 -17.29
N GLY A 467 2.71 -5.87 -16.16
CA GLY A 467 3.27 -7.23 -16.06
C GLY A 467 4.78 -7.33 -16.22
N TYR A 468 5.53 -6.22 -16.16
CA TYR A 468 7.00 -6.22 -16.28
C TYR A 468 7.72 -5.91 -14.97
N GLU A 469 7.01 -5.94 -13.84
CA GLU A 469 7.56 -5.81 -12.48
C GLU A 469 7.19 -7.06 -11.67
N VAL A 470 8.14 -7.58 -10.89
CA VAL A 470 7.97 -8.85 -10.16
C VAL A 470 7.16 -8.65 -8.88
N PHE A 471 7.47 -7.60 -8.12
CA PHE A 471 6.84 -7.25 -6.85
C PHE A 471 6.36 -5.81 -6.87
N TYR A 472 5.37 -5.46 -6.04
CA TYR A 472 4.87 -4.09 -5.91
C TYR A 472 4.26 -3.83 -4.53
N GLY A 473 4.22 -2.57 -4.10
CA GLY A 473 3.55 -2.16 -2.86
C GLY A 473 2.04 -2.28 -2.96
N PHE A 474 1.46 -3.10 -2.10
CA PHE A 474 0.05 -3.44 -2.18
C PHE A 474 -0.70 -2.87 -0.99
N GLY A 475 -1.55 -1.87 -1.22
CA GLY A 475 -2.66 -1.55 -0.33
C GLY A 475 -3.92 -2.27 -0.77
N THR A 476 -4.85 -2.56 0.15
CA THR A 476 -6.10 -3.26 -0.20
C THR A 476 -6.94 -2.53 -1.23
N TRP A 477 -6.76 -1.20 -1.36
CA TRP A 477 -7.38 -0.36 -2.40
C TRP A 477 -6.85 -0.62 -3.82
N ASN A 478 -5.73 -1.34 -3.99
CA ASN A 478 -5.16 -1.65 -5.30
C ASN A 478 -5.81 -2.86 -5.99
N ILE A 479 -6.63 -3.66 -5.29
CA ILE A 479 -7.19 -4.93 -5.82
C ILE A 479 -7.96 -4.66 -7.12
N SER A 480 -8.86 -3.67 -7.12
CA SER A 480 -9.64 -3.30 -8.30
C SER A 480 -8.77 -2.96 -9.51
N SER A 481 -7.66 -2.27 -9.28
CA SER A 481 -6.69 -1.91 -10.32
C SER A 481 -5.89 -3.10 -10.85
N PHE A 482 -5.76 -4.17 -10.05
CA PHE A 482 -5.03 -5.39 -10.42
C PHE A 482 -5.96 -6.48 -10.99
N ASP A 483 -7.27 -6.29 -10.90
CA ASP A 483 -8.31 -7.11 -11.52
C ASP A 483 -8.47 -6.81 -13.00
N THR A 484 -7.40 -7.14 -13.73
CA THR A 484 -7.29 -6.96 -15.18
C THR A 484 -7.05 -8.31 -15.87
N ASP A 485 -6.14 -8.39 -16.85
CA ASP A 485 -5.80 -9.64 -17.51
C ASP A 485 -4.85 -10.46 -16.65
N LYS A 486 -5.33 -11.56 -16.05
CA LYS A 486 -4.50 -12.45 -15.23
C LYS A 486 -3.39 -13.16 -16.02
N SER A 487 -3.46 -13.20 -17.35
CA SER A 487 -2.33 -13.66 -18.16
C SER A 487 -1.16 -12.67 -18.21
N VAL A 488 -1.41 -11.40 -17.85
CA VAL A 488 -0.40 -10.34 -17.71
C VAL A 488 0.01 -10.20 -16.25
N ILE A 489 -0.99 -10.04 -15.35
CA ILE A 489 -0.79 -9.81 -13.92
C ILE A 489 -1.65 -10.77 -13.10
N ASN A 490 -1.03 -11.81 -12.56
CA ASN A 490 -1.64 -12.66 -11.53
C ASN A 490 -1.18 -12.20 -10.15
N ASN A 491 -1.79 -11.14 -9.62
CA ASN A 491 -1.39 -10.56 -8.34
C ASN A 491 -1.73 -11.47 -7.16
N GLN A 492 -0.73 -11.78 -6.33
CA GLN A 492 -0.89 -12.46 -5.04
C GLN A 492 -0.10 -11.70 -3.97
N ILE A 493 -0.37 -11.93 -2.69
CA ILE A 493 0.19 -11.15 -1.58
C ILE A 493 1.28 -11.97 -0.89
N MET A 494 2.32 -11.30 -0.41
CA MET A 494 3.36 -11.90 0.43
C MET A 494 3.62 -11.09 1.71
N ALA A 495 4.27 -11.73 2.68
CA ALA A 495 4.74 -11.06 3.88
C ALA A 495 5.87 -10.08 3.56
N THR A 496 5.95 -8.97 4.31
CA THR A 496 7.04 -8.01 4.19
C THR A 496 8.35 -8.59 4.72
N PRO A 497 9.51 -8.16 4.21
CA PRO A 497 10.78 -8.71 4.65
C PRO A 497 11.12 -8.30 6.09
N ILE A 498 11.93 -9.13 6.75
CA ILE A 498 12.38 -8.95 8.14
C ILE A 498 13.91 -8.80 8.23
N SER A 499 14.41 -8.51 9.42
CA SER A 499 15.85 -8.44 9.71
C SER A 499 16.64 -9.65 9.24
N ASP A 500 17.86 -9.41 8.77
CA ASP A 500 18.82 -10.45 8.40
C ASP A 500 19.30 -11.29 9.61
N ASP A 501 19.05 -10.85 10.85
CA ASP A 501 19.25 -11.66 12.06
C ASP A 501 18.56 -13.03 12.00
N TYR A 502 17.52 -13.16 11.19
CA TYR A 502 16.76 -14.40 11.01
C TYR A 502 17.17 -15.20 9.78
N ALA A 503 18.20 -14.78 9.04
CA ALA A 503 18.63 -15.41 7.79
C ALA A 503 19.14 -16.84 8.01
N LEU A 504 18.94 -17.72 7.04
CA LEU A 504 19.52 -19.07 7.08
C LEU A 504 21.05 -19.01 6.94
N ASN A 505 21.51 -18.21 5.98
CA ASN A 505 22.89 -17.78 5.78
C ASN A 505 22.87 -16.58 4.82
N SER A 506 23.37 -15.44 5.28
CA SER A 506 23.63 -14.30 4.42
C SER A 506 24.97 -13.64 4.76
N ARG A 507 25.63 -13.06 3.74
CA ARG A 507 26.71 -12.09 3.90
C ARG A 507 26.38 -10.88 3.05
N VAL A 508 26.14 -9.76 3.72
CA VAL A 508 25.78 -8.48 3.10
C VAL A 508 26.70 -7.37 3.57
N LYS A 509 26.39 -6.15 3.14
CA LYS A 509 27.06 -4.93 3.55
C LYS A 509 26.13 -4.19 4.52
N ASN A 510 26.64 -3.84 5.70
CA ASN A 510 25.85 -3.15 6.72
C ASN A 510 25.79 -1.64 6.49
N ALA A 511 25.13 -0.92 7.41
CA ALA A 511 24.96 0.53 7.37
C ALA A 511 26.28 1.34 7.37
N MET A 512 27.38 0.73 7.82
CA MET A 512 28.72 1.31 7.80
C MET A 512 29.51 1.01 6.51
N TYR A 513 28.91 0.26 5.60
CA TYR A 513 29.54 -0.29 4.40
C TYR A 513 30.62 -1.33 4.67
N GLU A 514 30.49 -2.04 5.80
CA GLU A 514 31.35 -3.16 6.17
C GLU A 514 30.64 -4.49 5.89
N SER A 515 31.41 -5.54 5.60
CA SER A 515 30.84 -6.87 5.38
C SER A 515 30.36 -7.45 6.70
N GLU A 516 29.11 -7.90 6.71
CA GLU A 516 28.46 -8.52 7.86
C GLU A 516 27.81 -9.83 7.45
N SER A 517 27.79 -10.81 8.35
CA SER A 517 27.25 -12.15 8.08
C SER A 517 26.25 -12.57 9.13
N TYR A 518 25.16 -13.18 8.68
CA TYR A 518 24.06 -13.62 9.51
C TYR A 518 23.76 -15.11 9.26
N GLY A 519 23.06 -15.74 10.21
CA GLY A 519 22.74 -17.16 10.14
C GLY A 519 23.95 -18.09 10.27
N ASN A 520 23.87 -19.28 9.67
CA ASN A 520 24.91 -20.31 9.75
C ASN A 520 25.80 -20.33 8.50
N THR A 521 26.84 -19.49 8.51
CA THR A 521 27.82 -19.38 7.41
C THR A 521 28.67 -20.63 7.16
N SER A 522 28.68 -21.60 8.10
CA SER A 522 29.38 -22.87 7.92
C SER A 522 28.60 -23.90 7.10
N LYS A 523 27.34 -23.60 6.80
CA LYS A 523 26.40 -24.45 6.08
C LYS A 523 26.01 -23.81 4.75
N SER A 524 25.82 -24.63 3.72
CA SER A 524 25.54 -24.16 2.35
C SER A 524 24.27 -24.75 1.73
N SER A 525 23.56 -25.61 2.46
CA SER A 525 22.34 -26.27 1.98
C SER A 525 21.43 -26.68 3.14
N TRP A 526 20.13 -26.41 3.06
CA TRP A 526 19.12 -26.68 4.10
C TRP A 526 18.07 -27.65 3.59
N SER A 527 17.59 -28.54 4.46
CA SER A 527 16.48 -29.43 4.12
C SER A 527 15.14 -28.69 4.14
N GLY A 528 14.14 -29.24 3.46
CA GLY A 528 12.77 -28.69 3.49
C GLY A 528 12.21 -28.55 4.92
N SER A 529 12.56 -29.46 5.84
CA SER A 529 12.16 -29.33 7.25
C SER A 529 12.81 -28.15 7.96
N GLU A 530 14.10 -27.88 7.68
CA GLU A 530 14.80 -26.74 8.28
C GLU A 530 14.28 -25.41 7.73
N ILE A 531 13.91 -25.38 6.45
CA ILE A 531 13.25 -24.22 5.83
C ILE A 531 11.89 -23.98 6.46
N GLN A 532 11.07 -25.03 6.60
CA GLN A 532 9.76 -24.94 7.25
C GLN A 532 9.88 -24.44 8.70
N ASP A 533 10.83 -24.96 9.48
CA ASP A 533 11.08 -24.53 10.85
C ASP A 533 11.50 -23.05 10.90
N ALA A 534 12.33 -22.61 9.95
CA ALA A 534 12.68 -21.20 9.82
C ALA A 534 11.45 -20.33 9.49
N MET A 535 10.64 -20.70 8.50
CA MET A 535 9.44 -19.93 8.15
C MET A 535 8.45 -19.84 9.32
N LYS A 536 8.26 -20.93 10.08
CA LYS A 536 7.44 -20.93 11.30
C LYS A 536 7.93 -19.93 12.33
N SER A 537 9.24 -19.87 12.56
CA SER A 537 9.83 -18.93 13.52
C SER A 537 9.70 -17.46 13.10
N ARG A 538 9.51 -17.20 11.80
CA ARG A 538 9.45 -15.86 11.23
C ARG A 538 8.04 -15.26 11.11
N GLN A 539 6.99 -16.07 11.30
CA GLN A 539 5.61 -15.65 11.01
C GLN A 539 5.11 -14.43 11.80
N ASN A 540 5.68 -14.14 12.97
CA ASN A 540 5.24 -13.02 13.83
C ASN A 540 6.29 -11.89 13.89
N LEU A 541 7.25 -11.89 12.97
CA LEU A 541 8.36 -10.92 12.96
C LEU A 541 8.18 -9.79 11.93
N TRP A 542 7.36 -10.02 10.90
CA TRP A 542 7.10 -9.07 9.84
C TRP A 542 5.91 -8.16 10.21
N GLY A 543 5.82 -7.00 9.58
CA GLY A 543 4.73 -6.06 9.81
C GLY A 543 4.28 -5.33 8.54
N ALA A 544 2.97 -5.31 8.30
CA ALA A 544 2.33 -4.49 7.27
C ALA A 544 1.97 -3.11 7.84
N ARG A 545 2.07 -2.05 7.04
CA ARG A 545 1.57 -0.73 7.46
C ARG A 545 0.05 -0.76 7.44
N ILE A 546 -0.57 -0.36 8.54
CA ILE A 546 -2.01 -0.16 8.61
C ILE A 546 -2.31 1.30 8.25
N ASP A 547 -3.20 1.46 7.28
CA ASP A 547 -3.73 2.75 6.82
C ASP A 547 -5.25 2.77 6.95
N SER A 548 -5.81 3.98 6.99
CA SER A 548 -7.26 4.17 7.03
C SER A 548 -7.62 5.60 6.62
N VAL A 549 -8.79 5.74 6.03
CA VAL A 549 -9.50 7.03 5.89
C VAL A 549 -10.90 6.86 6.48
N GLY A 550 -11.45 7.89 7.12
CA GLY A 550 -12.75 7.82 7.79
C GLY A 550 -13.78 8.72 7.13
N TYR A 551 -15.05 8.32 7.15
CA TYR A 551 -16.16 9.23 6.82
C TYR A 551 -16.55 10.02 8.07
N GLY A 552 -16.37 11.33 8.02
CA GLY A 552 -16.83 12.27 9.04
C GLY A 552 -17.96 13.14 8.54
N ILE A 553 -18.76 13.67 9.47
CA ILE A 553 -19.79 14.67 9.18
C ILE A 553 -19.24 16.05 9.50
N ASN A 554 -19.34 16.96 8.55
CA ASN A 554 -19.02 18.37 8.77
C ASN A 554 -19.97 18.95 9.83
N ALA A 555 -19.42 19.54 10.90
CA ALA A 555 -20.21 20.06 12.02
C ALA A 555 -21.25 21.12 11.59
N MET A 556 -20.99 21.85 10.50
CA MET A 556 -21.96 22.80 9.96
C MET A 556 -23.25 22.15 9.44
N ALA A 557 -23.25 20.86 9.11
CA ALA A 557 -24.46 20.14 8.70
C ALA A 557 -25.55 20.23 9.78
N ALA A 558 -25.16 20.12 11.05
CA ALA A 558 -26.08 20.25 12.18
C ALA A 558 -26.63 21.67 12.36
N GLU A 559 -25.89 22.71 11.94
CA GLU A 559 -26.37 24.10 11.93
C GLU A 559 -27.27 24.38 10.71
N LYS A 560 -26.92 23.79 9.57
CA LYS A 560 -27.61 23.92 8.27
C LYS A 560 -28.98 23.25 8.29
N TYR A 561 -29.06 22.01 8.80
CA TYR A 561 -30.25 21.18 8.77
C TYR A 561 -31.05 21.27 10.06
N THR A 562 -31.85 22.33 10.16
CA THR A 562 -32.75 22.57 11.30
C THR A 562 -34.18 22.83 10.82
N GLY A 563 -35.15 22.82 11.74
CA GLY A 563 -36.55 23.09 11.41
C GLY A 563 -37.15 22.05 10.45
N GLU A 564 -37.69 22.49 9.33
CA GLU A 564 -38.28 21.58 8.31
C GLU A 564 -37.24 20.71 7.60
N TYR A 565 -35.95 21.02 7.73
CA TYR A 565 -34.85 20.25 7.15
C TYR A 565 -34.15 19.34 8.16
N ALA A 566 -34.64 19.23 9.40
CA ALA A 566 -34.00 18.40 10.42
C ALA A 566 -33.84 16.93 9.99
N TRP A 567 -34.78 16.40 9.20
CA TRP A 567 -34.69 15.05 8.63
C TRP A 567 -33.43 14.83 7.79
N LYS A 568 -32.87 15.89 7.18
CA LYS A 568 -31.63 15.78 6.40
C LYS A 568 -30.43 15.51 7.29
N MET A 569 -30.43 15.98 8.53
CA MET A 569 -29.34 15.66 9.47
C MET A 569 -29.36 14.16 9.80
N ASP A 570 -30.55 13.61 10.09
CA ASP A 570 -30.73 12.18 10.32
C ASP A 570 -30.32 11.38 9.08
N ALA A 571 -30.68 11.85 7.88
CA ALA A 571 -30.30 11.24 6.62
C ALA A 571 -28.78 11.30 6.35
N VAL A 572 -28.10 12.39 6.71
CA VAL A 572 -26.64 12.53 6.59
C VAL A 572 -25.93 11.55 7.53
N ALA A 573 -26.41 11.40 8.76
CA ALA A 573 -25.85 10.43 9.70
C ALA A 573 -26.07 8.99 9.25
N ASP A 574 -27.27 8.66 8.76
CA ASP A 574 -27.62 7.34 8.22
C ASP A 574 -26.78 7.00 6.98
N LEU A 575 -26.60 7.95 6.04
CA LEU A 575 -25.75 7.75 4.87
C LEU A 575 -24.27 7.56 5.27
N CYS A 576 -23.77 8.33 6.24
CA CYS A 576 -22.40 8.18 6.75
C CYS A 576 -22.17 6.78 7.33
N ALA A 577 -23.13 6.26 8.12
CA ALA A 577 -23.08 4.91 8.66
C ALA A 577 -23.24 3.85 7.56
N TYR A 578 -24.14 4.07 6.60
CA TYR A 578 -24.38 3.17 5.47
C TYR A 578 -23.10 2.96 4.65
N LEU A 579 -22.38 4.03 4.31
CA LEU A 579 -21.15 3.93 3.51
C LEU A 579 -19.95 3.30 4.24
N THR A 580 -20.05 3.04 5.55
CA THR A 580 -18.91 2.60 6.38
C THR A 580 -19.13 1.32 7.17
N ILE A 581 -20.26 1.19 7.85
CA ILE A 581 -20.52 0.13 8.82
C ILE A 581 -21.81 -0.63 8.53
N ASN A 582 -22.44 -0.45 7.37
CA ASN A 582 -23.48 -1.38 6.90
C ASN A 582 -22.84 -2.66 6.36
N GLU A 583 -23.31 -3.82 6.82
CA GLU A 583 -22.74 -5.14 6.48
C GLU A 583 -22.78 -5.46 4.98
N ASP A 584 -23.90 -5.19 4.30
CA ASP A 584 -24.05 -5.45 2.86
C ASP A 584 -23.19 -4.53 2.00
N THR A 585 -23.02 -3.29 2.45
CA THR A 585 -22.09 -2.32 1.88
C THR A 585 -20.65 -2.83 1.96
N GLN A 586 -20.24 -3.38 3.10
CA GLN A 586 -18.88 -3.92 3.26
C GLN A 586 -18.60 -5.10 2.32
N VAL A 587 -19.58 -5.99 2.11
CA VAL A 587 -19.49 -7.07 1.11
C VAL A 587 -19.33 -6.50 -0.30
N SER A 588 -20.14 -5.50 -0.66
CA SER A 588 -20.13 -4.87 -1.98
C SER A 588 -18.80 -4.17 -2.28
N LEU A 589 -18.25 -3.44 -1.31
CA LEU A 589 -16.94 -2.76 -1.42
C LEU A 589 -15.78 -3.76 -1.48
N THR A 590 -15.91 -4.92 -0.86
CA THR A 590 -14.91 -6.00 -0.94
C THR A 590 -14.89 -6.64 -2.33
N TYR A 591 -16.06 -6.99 -2.89
CA TYR A 591 -16.15 -7.44 -4.29
C TYR A 591 -15.72 -6.39 -5.30
N ALA A 592 -15.87 -5.11 -4.95
CA ALA A 592 -15.38 -4.02 -5.77
C ALA A 592 -13.85 -3.94 -5.86
N GLY A 593 -13.13 -4.67 -4.99
CA GLY A 593 -11.69 -4.56 -4.85
C GLY A 593 -11.24 -3.23 -4.23
N SER A 594 -12.14 -2.55 -3.51
CA SER A 594 -11.90 -1.23 -2.93
C SER A 594 -11.38 -1.30 -1.49
N GLN A 595 -11.61 -2.42 -0.78
CA GLN A 595 -11.14 -2.66 0.60
C GLN A 595 -11.33 -4.11 1.07
N MET A 596 -10.82 -4.42 2.26
CA MET A 596 -11.23 -5.56 3.10
C MET A 596 -12.48 -5.18 3.93
N PRO A 597 -13.32 -6.13 4.38
CA PRO A 597 -14.40 -5.84 5.30
C PRO A 597 -13.93 -5.19 6.61
N ASN A 598 -14.72 -4.25 7.13
CA ASN A 598 -14.53 -3.69 8.47
C ASN A 598 -14.95 -4.66 9.59
N TYR A 599 -15.85 -5.60 9.27
CA TYR A 599 -16.32 -6.63 10.19
C TYR A 599 -15.35 -7.81 10.20
N MET A 600 -14.89 -8.18 11.40
CA MET A 600 -13.99 -9.30 11.65
C MET A 600 -14.63 -10.62 11.20
N SER A 601 -15.92 -10.84 11.49
CA SER A 601 -16.63 -12.03 11.01
C SER A 601 -16.67 -12.12 9.48
N GLN A 602 -16.95 -11.01 8.79
CA GLN A 602 -16.94 -10.96 7.32
C GLN A 602 -15.53 -11.17 6.73
N CYS A 603 -14.47 -10.82 7.46
CA CYS A 603 -13.09 -11.16 7.06
C CYS A 603 -12.88 -12.68 7.07
N GLY A 604 -13.39 -13.38 8.09
CA GLY A 604 -13.37 -14.85 8.15
C GLY A 604 -14.16 -15.49 7.00
N ASP A 605 -15.38 -14.99 6.76
CA ASP A 605 -16.21 -15.40 5.62
C ASP A 605 -15.52 -15.14 4.27
N TYR A 606 -14.80 -14.03 4.14
CA TYR A 606 -14.06 -13.70 2.92
C TYR A 606 -12.92 -14.67 2.66
N ILE A 607 -12.27 -15.23 3.70
CA ILE A 607 -11.24 -16.25 3.53
C ILE A 607 -11.86 -17.57 3.10
N THR A 608 -12.90 -18.02 3.81
CA THR A 608 -13.50 -19.35 3.62
C THR A 608 -14.40 -19.43 2.39
N GLY A 609 -14.93 -18.30 1.92
CA GLY A 609 -15.98 -18.24 0.92
C GLY A 609 -17.33 -18.72 1.43
N GLU A 610 -17.55 -18.63 2.75
CA GLU A 610 -18.82 -18.95 3.41
C GLU A 610 -19.54 -17.67 3.88
N GLY A 611 -20.66 -17.83 4.60
CA GLY A 611 -21.39 -16.72 5.22
C GLY A 611 -21.74 -15.58 4.25
N SER A 612 -21.32 -14.36 4.56
CA SER A 612 -21.53 -13.15 3.73
C SER A 612 -20.88 -13.23 2.34
N PHE A 613 -19.90 -14.12 2.14
CA PHE A 613 -19.22 -14.36 0.86
C PHE A 613 -19.55 -15.73 0.27
N SER A 614 -20.66 -16.36 0.69
CA SER A 614 -21.14 -17.60 0.09
C SER A 614 -21.35 -17.44 -1.42
N GLY A 615 -20.62 -18.23 -2.21
CA GLY A 615 -20.67 -18.18 -3.69
C GLY A 615 -19.61 -17.28 -4.33
N ILE A 616 -18.65 -16.77 -3.55
CA ILE A 616 -17.49 -16.08 -4.10
C ILE A 616 -16.71 -16.97 -5.07
N VAL A 617 -16.35 -16.41 -6.24
CA VAL A 617 -15.58 -17.12 -7.25
C VAL A 617 -14.11 -16.68 -7.16
N THR A 618 -13.27 -17.53 -6.57
CA THR A 618 -11.81 -17.31 -6.42
C THR A 618 -10.99 -18.21 -7.33
N PRO A 619 -9.66 -18.03 -7.47
CA PRO A 619 -8.84 -18.84 -8.38
C PRO A 619 -8.95 -20.36 -8.19
N GLU A 620 -9.33 -20.82 -7.00
CA GLU A 620 -9.52 -22.22 -6.64
C GLU A 620 -10.92 -22.75 -6.94
N HIS A 621 -11.89 -21.87 -7.23
CA HIS A 621 -13.28 -22.23 -7.49
C HIS A 621 -13.42 -22.93 -8.85
N GLU A 622 -14.29 -23.95 -8.94
CA GLU A 622 -14.42 -24.76 -10.17
C GLU A 622 -14.92 -23.97 -11.38
N ASP A 623 -15.72 -22.93 -11.15
CA ASP A 623 -16.21 -22.01 -12.20
C ASP A 623 -15.27 -20.86 -12.52
N TRP A 624 -14.09 -20.77 -11.88
CA TRP A 624 -13.15 -19.64 -12.06
C TRP A 624 -12.86 -19.36 -13.53
N ASP A 625 -12.40 -20.37 -14.28
CA ASP A 625 -12.01 -20.20 -15.68
C ASP A 625 -13.16 -19.69 -16.55
N ARG A 626 -14.40 -20.14 -16.25
CA ARG A 626 -15.58 -19.75 -17.02
C ARG A 626 -16.06 -18.35 -16.66
N CYS A 627 -16.11 -18.01 -15.37
CA CYS A 627 -16.41 -16.66 -14.91
C CYS A 627 -15.36 -15.66 -15.41
N TYR A 628 -14.07 -16.02 -15.34
CA TYR A 628 -12.99 -15.21 -15.88
C TYR A 628 -13.15 -14.99 -17.39
N ALA A 629 -13.43 -16.04 -18.16
CA ALA A 629 -13.68 -15.90 -19.59
C ALA A 629 -14.89 -14.98 -19.89
N ALA A 630 -15.96 -15.08 -19.11
CA ALA A 630 -17.12 -14.21 -19.22
C ALA A 630 -16.80 -12.75 -18.87
N ALA A 631 -16.05 -12.53 -17.79
CA ALA A 631 -15.62 -11.20 -17.38
C ALA A 631 -14.75 -10.52 -18.45
N ARG A 632 -13.82 -11.27 -19.06
CA ARG A 632 -13.01 -10.81 -20.19
C ARG A 632 -13.86 -10.50 -21.41
N ALA A 633 -14.87 -11.32 -21.71
CA ALA A 633 -15.79 -11.08 -22.83
C ALA A 633 -16.66 -9.83 -22.61
N LEU A 634 -17.21 -9.65 -21.41
CA LEU A 634 -17.95 -8.46 -20.99
C LEU A 634 -17.10 -7.18 -21.14
N ALA A 635 -15.86 -7.21 -20.63
CA ALA A 635 -14.94 -6.07 -20.70
C ALA A 635 -14.50 -5.71 -22.14
N GLN A 636 -14.68 -6.60 -23.11
CA GLN A 636 -14.40 -6.33 -24.52
C GLN A 636 -15.59 -5.69 -25.26
N ILE A 637 -16.77 -5.65 -24.65
CA ILE A 637 -17.98 -5.08 -25.27
C ILE A 637 -17.79 -3.57 -25.47
N ASN A 638 -18.06 -3.12 -26.69
CA ASN A 638 -18.10 -1.70 -27.00
C ASN A 638 -19.56 -1.25 -27.11
N THR A 639 -20.05 -0.55 -26.08
CA THR A 639 -21.41 -0.02 -25.96
C THR A 639 -21.72 1.13 -26.93
N ASP A 640 -20.73 1.69 -27.62
CA ASP A 640 -20.99 2.57 -28.77
C ASP A 640 -21.55 1.80 -29.98
N ARG A 641 -21.44 0.47 -29.96
CA ARG A 641 -21.78 -0.41 -31.10
C ARG A 641 -22.85 -1.44 -30.77
N VAL A 642 -23.19 -1.62 -29.51
CA VAL A 642 -24.26 -2.51 -29.03
C VAL A 642 -25.21 -1.72 -28.14
N ASP A 643 -26.43 -2.22 -27.94
CA ASP A 643 -27.37 -1.58 -27.03
C ASP A 643 -26.89 -1.72 -25.58
N GLY A 644 -26.31 -0.64 -25.05
CA GLY A 644 -25.81 -0.57 -23.68
C GLY A 644 -26.89 -0.75 -22.61
N SER A 645 -28.18 -0.64 -22.95
CA SER A 645 -29.30 -0.88 -22.03
C SER A 645 -29.65 -2.36 -21.82
N THR A 646 -29.02 -3.26 -22.57
CA THR A 646 -29.17 -4.71 -22.37
C THR A 646 -28.73 -5.10 -20.96
N LYS A 647 -29.54 -5.86 -20.23
CA LYS A 647 -29.14 -6.38 -18.91
C LYS A 647 -27.98 -7.36 -19.04
N ILE A 648 -27.06 -7.35 -18.08
CA ILE A 648 -25.90 -8.25 -18.09
C ILE A 648 -26.36 -9.71 -18.04
N VAL A 649 -27.35 -10.02 -17.20
CA VAL A 649 -27.94 -11.38 -17.10
C VAL A 649 -28.49 -11.87 -18.45
N ASP A 650 -29.21 -11.02 -19.18
CA ASP A 650 -29.75 -11.37 -20.50
C ASP A 650 -28.63 -11.62 -21.51
N TRP A 651 -27.56 -10.82 -21.44
CA TRP A 651 -26.38 -11.00 -22.27
C TRP A 651 -25.67 -12.32 -21.97
N LEU A 652 -25.43 -12.67 -20.71
CA LEU A 652 -24.78 -13.92 -20.31
C LEU A 652 -25.56 -15.14 -20.83
N ASN A 653 -26.88 -15.16 -20.61
CA ASN A 653 -27.78 -16.20 -21.11
C ASN A 653 -27.74 -16.37 -22.63
N SER A 654 -27.52 -15.26 -23.37
CA SER A 654 -27.51 -15.27 -24.83
C SER A 654 -26.14 -15.63 -25.44
N ASN A 655 -25.07 -15.70 -24.64
CA ASN A 655 -23.70 -15.84 -25.12
C ASN A 655 -22.97 -17.09 -24.59
N GLY A 656 -23.70 -18.09 -24.07
CA GLY A 656 -23.12 -19.37 -23.63
C GLY A 656 -22.60 -19.35 -22.19
N TYR A 657 -23.06 -18.41 -21.38
CA TYR A 657 -22.71 -18.24 -19.97
C TYR A 657 -23.93 -18.41 -19.05
N GLU A 658 -24.97 -19.13 -19.49
CA GLU A 658 -26.23 -19.31 -18.76
C GLU A 658 -26.07 -19.99 -17.39
N ASP A 659 -25.03 -20.80 -17.21
CA ASP A 659 -24.76 -21.58 -16.00
C ASP A 659 -23.97 -20.82 -14.94
N ILE A 660 -23.33 -19.69 -15.30
CA ILE A 660 -22.66 -18.82 -14.33
C ILE A 660 -23.51 -17.59 -13.95
N VAL A 661 -24.76 -17.51 -14.42
CA VAL A 661 -25.69 -16.42 -14.08
C VAL A 661 -25.97 -16.38 -12.58
N GLU A 662 -25.89 -17.51 -11.88
CA GLU A 662 -26.05 -17.57 -10.43
C GLU A 662 -24.96 -16.81 -9.66
N HIS A 663 -23.79 -16.57 -10.29
CA HIS A 663 -22.70 -15.77 -9.74
C HIS A 663 -22.89 -14.26 -9.97
N VAL A 664 -23.99 -13.83 -10.60
CA VAL A 664 -24.29 -12.39 -10.69
C VAL A 664 -24.75 -11.89 -9.32
N GLY A 665 -23.98 -10.99 -8.72
CA GLY A 665 -24.30 -10.42 -7.40
C GLY A 665 -25.67 -9.75 -7.36
N GLU A 666 -26.37 -9.84 -6.23
CA GLU A 666 -27.75 -9.36 -6.07
C GLU A 666 -27.91 -7.88 -6.45
N LEU A 667 -26.96 -7.03 -6.05
CA LEU A 667 -26.91 -5.61 -6.37
C LEU A 667 -26.85 -5.33 -7.90
N TYR A 668 -26.33 -6.30 -8.68
CA TYR A 668 -26.06 -6.14 -10.10
C TYR A 668 -27.05 -6.88 -11.02
N GLN A 669 -28.11 -7.47 -10.46
CA GLN A 669 -29.11 -8.25 -11.23
C GLN A 669 -29.79 -7.41 -12.33
N ASP A 670 -29.99 -6.12 -12.06
CA ASP A 670 -30.59 -5.18 -13.00
C ASP A 670 -29.58 -4.30 -13.74
N SER A 671 -28.27 -4.48 -13.48
CA SER A 671 -27.21 -3.73 -14.16
C SER A 671 -27.16 -4.05 -15.65
N THR A 672 -26.83 -3.02 -16.44
CA THR A 672 -26.80 -3.09 -17.90
C THR A 672 -25.37 -3.14 -18.42
N LEU A 673 -25.17 -3.48 -19.70
CA LEU A 673 -23.86 -3.53 -20.32
C LEU A 673 -23.08 -2.20 -20.22
N SER A 674 -23.78 -1.06 -20.15
CA SER A 674 -23.16 0.25 -19.91
C SER A 674 -22.38 0.33 -18.61
N TYR A 675 -22.76 -0.43 -17.58
CA TYR A 675 -22.07 -0.44 -16.29
C TYR A 675 -20.64 -0.95 -16.41
N ILE A 676 -20.43 -2.01 -17.20
CA ILE A 676 -19.12 -2.66 -17.34
C ILE A 676 -18.08 -1.68 -17.89
N ASP A 677 -18.46 -0.78 -18.80
CA ASP A 677 -17.62 0.29 -19.35
C ASP A 677 -16.19 -0.16 -19.70
N ARG A 678 -16.10 -1.33 -20.36
CA ARG A 678 -14.83 -1.93 -20.79
C ARG A 678 -13.83 -2.22 -19.66
N SER A 679 -14.32 -2.36 -18.42
CA SER A 679 -13.52 -2.66 -17.23
C SER A 679 -13.67 -4.13 -16.82
N THR A 680 -12.54 -4.85 -16.77
CA THR A 680 -12.51 -6.23 -16.23
C THR A 680 -12.82 -6.25 -14.74
N SER A 681 -12.35 -5.27 -13.98
CA SER A 681 -12.64 -5.16 -12.54
C SER A 681 -14.14 -4.97 -12.28
N ARG A 682 -14.85 -4.15 -13.06
CA ARG A 682 -16.32 -4.05 -12.94
C ARG A 682 -17.01 -5.37 -13.29
N ALA A 683 -16.50 -6.12 -14.26
CA ALA A 683 -17.04 -7.43 -14.59
C ALA A 683 -16.78 -8.48 -13.49
N PHE A 684 -15.61 -8.47 -12.85
CA PHE A 684 -15.30 -9.29 -11.67
C PHE A 684 -16.30 -9.03 -10.56
N ARG A 685 -16.55 -7.75 -10.26
CA ARG A 685 -17.51 -7.32 -9.26
C ARG A 685 -18.92 -7.83 -9.51
N VAL A 686 -19.40 -7.73 -10.76
CA VAL A 686 -20.73 -8.23 -11.15
C VAL A 686 -20.83 -9.74 -10.94
N LEU A 687 -19.76 -10.48 -11.24
CA LEU A 687 -19.70 -11.93 -11.16
C LEU A 687 -19.19 -12.45 -9.80
N THR A 688 -19.23 -11.62 -8.75
CA THR A 688 -18.77 -11.93 -7.39
C THR A 688 -17.41 -12.64 -7.35
N MET A 689 -16.48 -12.18 -8.20
CA MET A 689 -15.14 -12.75 -8.30
C MET A 689 -14.16 -12.01 -7.39
N ALA A 690 -13.20 -12.74 -6.82
CA ALA A 690 -12.02 -12.17 -6.18
C ALA A 690 -10.76 -12.80 -6.75
N SER A 691 -9.76 -11.99 -7.09
CA SER A 691 -8.52 -12.50 -7.72
C SER A 691 -7.48 -13.07 -6.78
N LEU A 692 -7.58 -12.73 -5.50
CA LEU A 692 -6.67 -13.22 -4.48
C LEU A 692 -7.02 -14.66 -4.15
N SER A 693 -5.98 -15.50 -4.04
CA SER A 693 -6.12 -16.86 -3.55
C SER A 693 -6.58 -16.86 -2.08
N THR A 694 -7.04 -18.02 -1.59
CA THR A 694 -7.34 -18.23 -0.17
C THR A 694 -6.15 -17.87 0.71
N GLU A 695 -4.93 -18.25 0.34
CA GLU A 695 -3.72 -17.92 1.10
C GLU A 695 -3.45 -16.42 1.13
N SER A 696 -3.64 -15.71 0.00
CA SER A 696 -3.49 -14.25 -0.08
C SER A 696 -4.54 -13.51 0.76
N ARG A 697 -5.81 -13.93 0.69
CA ARG A 697 -6.89 -13.37 1.52
C ARG A 697 -6.63 -13.62 3.01
N ASN A 698 -6.22 -14.83 3.36
CA ASN A 698 -5.86 -15.19 4.73
C ASN A 698 -4.69 -14.35 5.26
N LEU A 699 -3.66 -14.14 4.43
CA LEU A 699 -2.52 -13.31 4.80
C LEU A 699 -2.93 -11.85 5.01
N LEU A 700 -3.82 -11.33 4.17
CA LEU A 700 -4.37 -9.97 4.27
C LEU A 700 -5.13 -9.76 5.58
N VAL A 701 -5.93 -10.74 6.03
CA VAL A 701 -6.64 -10.67 7.32
C VAL A 701 -5.65 -10.80 8.49
N ARG A 702 -4.65 -11.68 8.38
CA ARG A 702 -3.58 -11.81 9.37
C ARG A 702 -2.80 -10.51 9.57
N MET A 703 -2.61 -9.72 8.51
CA MET A 703 -2.02 -8.38 8.61
C MET A 703 -2.81 -7.47 9.52
N ALA A 704 -4.13 -7.43 9.37
CA ALA A 704 -4.99 -6.63 10.21
C ALA A 704 -4.99 -7.11 11.68
N GLU A 705 -5.06 -8.42 11.89
CA GLU A 705 -5.25 -8.99 13.23
C GLU A 705 -3.97 -9.00 14.09
N VAL A 706 -2.83 -9.41 13.52
CA VAL A 706 -1.61 -9.69 14.31
C VAL A 706 -0.37 -8.97 13.79
N ASN A 707 -0.21 -8.86 12.47
CA ASN A 707 1.01 -8.34 11.85
C ASN A 707 0.89 -6.86 11.41
N GLY A 708 -0.05 -6.10 11.98
CA GLY A 708 -0.32 -4.72 11.60
C GLY A 708 0.49 -3.72 12.42
N ALA A 709 1.14 -2.78 11.73
CA ALA A 709 1.84 -1.65 12.33
C ALA A 709 1.16 -0.34 11.91
N LYS A 710 0.61 0.40 12.87
CA LYS A 710 -0.02 1.72 12.61
C LYS A 710 0.97 2.69 11.99
N ASP A 711 0.47 3.58 11.14
CA ASP A 711 1.27 4.68 10.62
C ASP A 711 1.90 5.48 11.78
N PRO A 712 3.24 5.62 11.84
CA PRO A 712 3.90 6.31 12.94
C PRO A 712 3.58 7.82 12.99
N CYS A 713 3.08 8.41 11.90
CA CYS A 713 2.77 9.84 11.85
C CYS A 713 1.36 10.18 12.35
N LEU A 714 0.55 9.18 12.71
CA LEU A 714 -0.87 9.31 13.04
C LEU A 714 -1.18 10.43 14.05
N TYR A 715 -0.38 10.57 15.10
CA TYR A 715 -0.66 11.52 16.18
C TYR A 715 0.18 12.80 16.10
N THR A 716 0.72 13.13 14.92
CA THR A 716 1.61 14.28 14.74
C THR A 716 0.94 15.54 14.20
N TYR A 717 -0.39 15.55 14.01
CA TYR A 717 -1.21 16.63 13.41
C TYR A 717 -0.96 16.91 11.92
N SER A 718 0.18 16.50 11.37
CA SER A 718 0.51 16.59 9.96
C SER A 718 1.69 15.69 9.64
N ASN A 719 1.66 14.97 8.52
CA ASN A 719 2.80 14.19 8.01
C ASN A 719 3.85 15.05 7.27
N THR A 720 3.71 16.38 7.25
CA THR A 720 4.64 17.27 6.53
C THR A 720 6.05 17.22 7.09
N TRP A 721 6.23 17.06 8.42
CA TRP A 721 7.56 16.91 9.00
C TRP A 721 8.28 15.68 8.45
N TRP A 722 7.53 14.60 8.23
CA TRP A 722 8.02 13.32 7.73
C TRP A 722 8.43 13.46 6.27
N ARG A 723 7.55 14.01 5.42
CA ARG A 723 7.86 14.31 4.02
C ARG A 723 9.07 15.23 3.91
N ASP A 724 9.11 16.33 4.67
CA ASP A 724 10.25 17.26 4.64
C ASP A 724 11.55 16.58 5.07
N THR A 725 11.52 15.71 6.08
CA THR A 725 12.71 15.01 6.58
C THR A 725 13.36 14.18 5.49
N PHE A 726 12.59 13.31 4.83
CA PHE A 726 13.12 12.39 3.82
C PHE A 726 13.19 12.99 2.41
N ALA A 727 12.38 14.01 2.08
CA ALA A 727 12.44 14.71 0.79
C ALA A 727 13.61 15.70 0.69
N THR A 728 13.99 16.37 1.79
CA THR A 728 15.09 17.35 1.81
C THR A 728 16.41 16.74 1.34
N TYR A 729 16.57 15.44 1.55
CA TYR A 729 17.84 14.77 1.33
C TYR A 729 17.81 13.77 0.20
N GLU A 730 16.68 13.67 -0.54
CA GLU A 730 16.32 12.63 -1.52
C GLU A 730 17.14 11.38 -1.25
N GLY A 731 16.62 10.29 -0.66
CA GLY A 731 17.42 9.05 -0.47
C GLY A 731 18.25 8.69 -1.71
N SER A 732 17.78 9.12 -2.90
CA SER A 732 18.53 9.36 -4.13
C SER A 732 19.98 9.85 -3.98
N TYR A 733 20.46 10.55 -2.95
CA TYR A 733 21.86 10.97 -2.84
C TYR A 733 22.79 9.84 -2.40
N LEU A 734 22.28 8.82 -1.70
CA LEU A 734 23.00 7.54 -1.50
C LEU A 734 22.88 6.65 -2.76
N PHE A 735 21.75 6.70 -3.49
CA PHE A 735 21.56 5.96 -4.76
C PHE A 735 22.27 6.57 -5.98
N ASN A 736 22.30 7.90 -6.12
CA ASN A 736 22.84 8.67 -7.26
C ASN A 736 24.34 8.92 -7.13
N TYR A 737 24.91 8.79 -5.93
CA TYR A 737 26.36 8.75 -5.79
C TYR A 737 26.97 7.59 -6.58
N ASN A 738 26.17 6.56 -6.91
CA ASN A 738 26.60 5.31 -7.51
C ASN A 738 25.98 5.04 -8.89
N LEU A 739 25.63 6.05 -9.69
CA LEU A 739 25.06 5.77 -11.02
C LEU A 739 25.59 6.63 -12.19
N ASP A 740 26.33 7.73 -11.94
CA ASP A 740 27.01 8.49 -12.99
C ASP A 740 28.44 7.95 -13.25
N GLU A 741 28.85 7.87 -14.52
CA GLU A 741 30.22 7.46 -14.89
C GLU A 741 31.27 8.31 -14.16
N GLY A 742 32.22 7.66 -13.46
CA GLY A 742 33.29 8.32 -12.71
C GLY A 742 32.95 8.71 -11.26
N MET A 743 31.72 8.49 -10.78
CA MET A 743 31.36 8.82 -9.40
C MET A 743 31.90 7.85 -8.34
N TYR A 744 32.16 6.59 -8.69
CA TYR A 744 32.86 5.65 -7.79
C TYR A 744 34.30 6.13 -7.46
N GLU A 745 34.99 6.74 -8.43
CA GLU A 745 36.31 7.34 -8.20
C GLU A 745 36.21 8.55 -7.26
N ASN A 746 35.11 9.32 -7.34
CA ASN A 746 34.79 10.40 -6.40
C ASN A 746 34.39 9.87 -5.01
N TYR A 747 33.83 8.67 -4.87
CA TYR A 747 33.57 8.03 -3.57
C TYR A 747 34.88 7.77 -2.85
N LEU A 748 35.79 7.06 -3.52
CA LEU A 748 37.11 6.73 -2.98
C LEU A 748 37.95 7.97 -2.62
N ALA A 749 37.82 9.06 -3.38
CA ALA A 749 38.54 10.30 -3.13
C ALA A 749 38.10 11.07 -1.87
N ASN A 750 36.91 10.77 -1.33
CA ASN A 750 36.24 11.55 -0.28
C ASN A 750 35.91 10.73 0.98
N VAL A 751 36.54 9.57 1.18
CA VAL A 751 36.34 8.66 2.33
C VAL A 751 36.76 9.28 3.69
N GLY A 752 37.27 10.52 3.72
CA GLY A 752 37.74 11.21 4.93
C GLY A 752 37.14 12.61 5.10
N GLU A 753 36.45 12.79 6.24
CA GLU A 753 36.01 14.05 6.88
C GLU A 753 34.76 14.76 6.31
N ILE A 754 33.80 15.00 7.21
CA ILE A 754 32.46 15.58 6.97
C ILE A 754 32.41 16.96 7.64
N GLU A 755 32.33 18.05 6.88
CA GLU A 755 31.88 19.36 7.39
C GLU A 755 30.86 20.03 6.44
N GLN A 756 29.64 20.18 6.98
CA GLN A 756 28.49 21.05 6.62
C GLN A 756 27.55 20.68 5.45
N PHE A 757 26.26 20.65 5.80
CA PHE A 757 25.12 20.01 5.10
C PHE A 757 24.34 20.86 4.09
N GLN A 758 24.79 22.07 3.74
CA GLN A 758 24.02 22.96 2.86
C GLN A 758 24.85 23.71 1.82
N SER A 759 26.15 23.45 1.74
CA SER A 759 27.00 23.95 0.66
C SER A 759 27.41 22.81 -0.26
N SER A 760 27.61 23.13 -1.54
CA SER A 760 27.93 22.26 -2.67
C SER A 760 29.25 21.44 -2.58
N SER A 761 29.66 21.02 -1.38
CA SER A 761 30.77 20.08 -1.12
C SER A 761 30.21 18.85 -0.42
N LYS A 762 29.97 17.80 -1.22
CA LYS A 762 29.41 16.50 -0.85
C LYS A 762 30.37 15.73 0.07
N THR A 763 29.92 15.26 1.24
CA THR A 763 30.53 14.10 1.95
C THR A 763 29.60 13.58 3.05
N LEU A 764 28.81 12.57 2.74
CA LEU A 764 28.24 11.63 3.71
C LEU A 764 28.78 10.25 3.34
N ASN A 765 29.50 9.60 4.26
CA ASN A 765 30.35 8.46 3.90
C ASN A 765 29.61 7.11 3.93
N ASN A 766 28.52 6.98 4.72
CA ASN A 766 27.68 5.78 4.80
C ASN A 766 26.29 6.09 5.41
N VAL A 767 25.42 5.07 5.50
CA VAL A 767 24.02 5.19 5.96
C VAL A 767 23.93 5.55 7.44
N TYR A 768 24.79 4.99 8.28
CA TYR A 768 24.80 5.28 9.72
C TYR A 768 24.96 6.78 10.02
N TYR A 769 26.00 7.41 9.47
CA TYR A 769 26.24 8.84 9.70
C TYR A 769 25.16 9.73 9.06
N TYR A 770 24.55 9.26 7.96
CA TYR A 770 23.39 9.92 7.36
C TYR A 770 22.21 9.97 8.34
N CYS A 771 21.82 8.83 8.90
CA CYS A 771 20.71 8.74 9.85
C CYS A 771 20.95 9.55 11.12
N GLN A 772 22.16 9.47 11.69
CA GLN A 772 22.57 10.27 12.86
C GLN A 772 22.34 11.77 12.63
N LYS A 773 22.61 12.28 11.42
CA LYS A 773 22.41 13.68 11.08
C LYS A 773 20.98 14.02 10.69
N LEU A 774 20.29 13.10 10.03
CA LEU A 774 18.90 13.24 9.66
C LEU A 774 17.99 13.36 10.90
N ALA A 775 18.31 12.63 11.97
CA ALA A 775 17.52 12.59 13.20
C ALA A 775 17.35 14.00 13.83
N GLU A 776 18.42 14.79 13.92
CA GLU A 776 18.39 16.18 14.42
C GLU A 776 17.43 17.07 13.60
N TYR A 777 17.51 16.99 12.27
CA TYR A 777 16.65 17.76 11.36
C TYR A 777 15.20 17.32 11.46
N GLY A 778 14.94 16.02 11.42
CA GLY A 778 13.58 15.48 11.50
C GLY A 778 12.90 15.82 12.81
N ASN A 779 13.63 15.77 13.92
CA ASN A 779 13.08 16.16 15.22
C ASN A 779 12.74 17.66 15.25
N ALA A 780 13.59 18.53 14.70
CA ALA A 780 13.27 19.95 14.60
C ALA A 780 11.99 20.21 13.77
N ARG A 781 11.79 19.48 12.67
CA ARG A 781 10.56 19.56 11.87
C ARG A 781 9.33 19.08 12.64
N LEU A 782 9.43 17.96 13.35
CA LEU A 782 8.34 17.47 14.20
C LEU A 782 7.96 18.50 15.27
N GLN A 783 8.94 19.11 15.96
CA GLN A 783 8.65 20.12 16.97
C GLN A 783 7.89 21.33 16.42
N ILE A 784 8.14 21.73 15.16
CA ILE A 784 7.40 22.83 14.52
C ILE A 784 5.92 22.46 14.38
N VAL A 785 5.61 21.26 13.90
CA VAL A 785 4.22 20.80 13.71
C VAL A 785 3.50 20.70 15.06
N LEU A 786 4.15 20.13 16.08
CA LEU A 786 3.58 20.04 17.43
C LEU A 786 3.31 21.41 18.06
N GLN A 787 4.20 22.39 17.86
CA GLN A 787 3.99 23.76 18.34
C GLN A 787 2.86 24.49 17.62
N GLN A 788 2.68 24.24 16.32
CA GLN A 788 1.57 24.83 15.56
C GLN A 788 0.23 24.30 16.07
N ALA A 789 0.14 22.99 16.35
CA ALA A 789 -1.06 22.39 16.91
C ALA A 789 -1.43 22.99 18.28
N GLN A 790 -0.43 23.20 19.16
CA GLN A 790 -0.64 23.86 20.46
C GLN A 790 -1.12 25.33 20.37
N GLN A 791 -0.96 25.99 19.22
CA GLN A 791 -1.47 27.35 19.02
C GLN A 791 -2.92 27.38 18.53
N LEU A 792 -3.42 26.23 18.03
CA LEU A 792 -4.78 26.06 17.52
C LEU A 792 -5.72 25.49 18.61
N ALA A 793 -5.19 24.74 19.57
CA ALA A 793 -5.85 24.36 20.82
C ALA A 793 -5.82 25.49 21.86
#